data_AF-A0A1R1B031-F1
#
_entry.id   AF-A0A1R1B031-F1
#
_cell.length_a   1.000
_cell.length_b   1.000
_cell.length_c   1.000
_cell.angle_alpha   90.00
_cell.angle_beta   90.00
_cell.angle_gamma   90.00
#
_symmetry.space_group_name_H-M   'P 1'
#
loop_
_entity.id
_entity.type
_entity.pdbx_description
1 polymer ?
#
loop_
_entity_poly.entity_id
_entity_poly.type
_entity_poly.pdbx_seq_one_letter_code
_entity_poly.pdbx_strand_id
1 'polypeptide(L)'
;MSDKSYQIKENNQVMIQGGEKKVMKKILSVALSTAMAFSMFASVAFGDDALNTQQKFDVLKEKGIFTGYPDGTAGLDKEMTRAEFAKVLVGIMGLEPIQGKASFKDKNYKADKWPAPHVEAVYAAGLMEGKNTTKMIFDFNGKITVQEMAKVLVTAQKLEVPTETNNNASDWAKGYVQAAINAGLVDAKANPKANASRSQLVEVAYTIYLSQQKPKVVSYDVTESGKVVTFKLANNEEVKVELETPLKANTATEVKFKHNNYEYTESVTWVVTSATKVESAKSTNLKEVEVAFDGKVDKASATDKNNYTVDSNSKKIKSVTLLEDGKTVRVLLDSTSSGIFTQGTTYKVVVKNVKGESGSVLPQGEVSFTSSDNTLPTVTEVKALGTKAIKVTFSEPIKTPTSSNFQLDDKGYVGSVTLGANEREVILRDYTGAISEGAHKLTTSLVEDYAGLKSLGATTDFTAKIDTEGPKVTEITATLEKVTVTFDEEIDPTSVTNDSFYWKSGDSKKTGKATQIESNVYEVDFTENRLPGYETTLFVEVKDYSGNANAVKEHKVTATVDLVQPRLIDASYGTDVAHQLTVRFDKAVDAADIKYFSVKKGSDVIPVKNVYVKPGTDNKVFNVEFYSNLSGTYNLKVSDVKDLTALKNTMVTYDSTFLASDSAAPQLEAYGVDVNNSNRTVALTFDREIDLATLNNRANYYIGFNKNGSSQTQNISIPNDVQVNVLDSGKSVVLVFPQYIEGTSVSFPSSVQSVSIAGLKSKTGQATGWITTGILNETELKATDAIQKDSRTIEVVFNKAIANAYNSDFAVAGTRVTSVSVSGNKVTLKTDSDVSTGSSISTVSNNGIQTFSGHKIGAVNITSVGQVAPKVSVSNDKELVQTDRSVKLPFTTKLDDSASVAGLAANLHVKRADKPSDSDALRADIDYKVKVEDNNLVITFQDNNPNNVAYLINVKENATFIRNAAEPSKFAGKSDVYRTTVNTFGENTGVIAVDSTTFVADAGKEGKAATVTADGLTFTALNKGTAANGTEVKLVVNEAQGANVVVRNGVINIKAAATTQDVVNAVYDAKEDLKFVAELDGASATAKAGTHTLTGGEVAVGKVKVVLKQKATNVANVKINGKEYKGTDVVLNTNDGLSFEVNVGSDEVIGKELNADVTSEVGRITTIKPTVK
;
A
#
# COMPACT_ATOMS: atom_id res chain seq x y z
N MET A 1 26.37 -52.86 -9.10
CA MET A 1 24.97 -53.32 -8.95
C MET A 1 24.25 -52.25 -8.15
N SER A 2 23.44 -51.42 -8.82
CA SER A 2 21.96 -51.37 -8.72
C SER A 2 21.52 -50.25 -7.77
N ASP A 3 20.62 -49.31 -8.05
CA ASP A 3 19.84 -48.95 -9.25
C ASP A 3 19.27 -47.51 -9.07
N LYS A 4 19.39 -46.70 -10.14
CA LYS A 4 18.48 -45.68 -10.74
C LYS A 4 17.47 -44.90 -9.86
N SER A 5 17.15 -43.61 -10.08
CA SER A 5 17.37 -42.72 -11.24
C SER A 5 17.07 -41.24 -10.88
N TYR A 6 18.03 -40.38 -11.26
CA TYR A 6 18.07 -38.92 -11.50
C TYR A 6 17.17 -37.92 -10.73
N GLN A 7 17.87 -37.14 -9.89
CA GLN A 7 17.43 -35.94 -9.18
C GLN A 7 17.65 -34.67 -10.01
N ILE A 8 16.70 -33.74 -9.92
CA ILE A 8 16.84 -32.35 -10.35
C ILE A 8 17.26 -31.53 -9.12
N LYS A 9 18.39 -30.83 -9.19
CA LYS A 9 18.74 -29.77 -8.25
C LYS A 9 19.39 -28.60 -8.96
N GLU A 10 18.77 -27.45 -8.74
CA GLU A 10 19.27 -26.11 -8.99
C GLU A 10 20.56 -25.84 -8.22
N ASN A 11 21.43 -25.01 -8.79
CA ASN A 11 22.43 -24.28 -8.02
C ASN A 11 22.84 -22.97 -8.71
N ASN A 12 22.90 -21.93 -7.87
CA ASN A 12 23.80 -20.78 -7.85
C ASN A 12 24.04 -19.85 -9.06
N GLN A 13 23.77 -18.57 -8.77
CA GLN A 13 24.31 -17.34 -9.37
C GLN A 13 25.85 -17.35 -9.48
N VAL A 14 26.41 -16.70 -10.52
CA VAL A 14 27.30 -15.51 -10.42
C VAL A 14 27.28 -14.74 -11.75
N MET A 15 27.29 -13.41 -11.65
CA MET A 15 27.32 -12.39 -12.69
C MET A 15 28.65 -12.35 -13.46
N ILE A 16 28.62 -11.92 -14.73
CA ILE A 16 29.75 -11.29 -15.42
C ILE A 16 29.32 -9.92 -15.96
N GLN A 17 30.10 -8.92 -15.56
CA GLN A 17 30.14 -7.53 -15.99
C GLN A 17 30.78 -7.44 -17.39
N GLY A 18 30.30 -6.56 -18.28
CA GLY A 18 30.98 -6.31 -19.56
C GLY A 18 30.24 -5.32 -20.45
N GLY A 19 30.62 -4.06 -20.37
CA GLY A 19 30.17 -3.00 -21.26
C GLY A 19 30.73 -3.12 -22.69
N GLU A 20 30.07 -2.37 -23.57
CA GLU A 20 30.45 -1.99 -24.94
C GLU A 20 30.53 -3.09 -26.01
N LYS A 21 29.37 -3.37 -26.62
CA LYS A 21 29.27 -3.82 -28.01
C LYS A 21 28.58 -2.75 -28.86
N LYS A 22 29.30 -1.66 -29.09
CA LYS A 22 29.05 -0.76 -30.23
C LYS A 22 29.37 -1.56 -31.52
N VAL A 23 28.71 -1.18 -32.62
CA VAL A 23 28.84 -1.74 -33.98
C VAL A 23 28.29 -3.16 -34.23
N MET A 24 26.95 -3.32 -34.13
CA MET A 24 26.23 -4.29 -34.98
C MET A 24 24.76 -3.92 -35.22
N LYS A 25 24.48 -2.66 -35.60
CA LYS A 25 23.14 -2.20 -36.06
C LYS A 25 23.16 -1.38 -37.36
N LYS A 26 24.24 -1.43 -38.14
CA LYS A 26 24.34 -0.73 -39.45
C LYS A 26 24.50 -1.66 -40.67
N ILE A 27 24.34 -2.97 -40.50
CA ILE A 27 24.47 -3.92 -41.62
C ILE A 27 23.14 -4.65 -41.92
N LEU A 28 22.18 -4.69 -40.98
CA LEU A 28 20.84 -5.25 -41.28
C LEU A 28 19.93 -4.31 -42.09
N SER A 29 20.19 -2.99 -42.09
CA SER A 29 19.36 -2.03 -42.87
C SER A 29 19.77 -1.94 -44.34
N VAL A 30 20.94 -2.47 -44.72
CA VAL A 30 21.43 -2.46 -46.11
C VAL A 30 20.91 -3.67 -46.90
N ALA A 31 20.52 -4.75 -46.22
CA ALA A 31 19.92 -5.93 -46.85
C ALA A 31 18.39 -5.80 -47.05
N LEU A 32 17.72 -4.89 -46.34
CA LEU A 32 16.28 -4.67 -46.48
C LEU A 32 15.95 -3.48 -47.41
N SER A 33 16.88 -2.52 -47.58
CA SER A 33 16.68 -1.37 -48.48
C SER A 33 16.83 -1.71 -49.96
N THR A 34 17.47 -2.82 -50.31
CA THR A 34 17.57 -3.30 -51.69
C THR A 34 16.33 -4.07 -52.14
N ALA A 35 15.53 -4.65 -51.23
CA ALA A 35 14.26 -5.31 -51.57
C ALA A 35 13.09 -4.31 -51.74
N MET A 36 13.08 -3.18 -51.00
CA MET A 36 12.00 -2.20 -51.08
C MET A 36 12.06 -1.28 -52.32
N ALA A 37 13.23 -1.12 -52.94
CA ALA A 37 13.36 -0.38 -54.19
C ALA A 37 12.67 -1.05 -55.40
N PHE A 38 12.21 -2.31 -55.27
CA PHE A 38 11.62 -3.07 -56.38
C PHE A 38 10.11 -3.36 -56.23
N SER A 39 9.43 -2.80 -55.23
CA SER A 39 7.97 -2.96 -55.04
C SER A 39 7.11 -1.85 -55.67
N MET A 40 7.67 -1.08 -56.61
CA MET A 40 7.10 0.17 -57.18
C MET A 40 5.80 0.03 -58.00
N PHE A 41 5.09 -1.10 -57.97
CA PHE A 41 3.98 -1.36 -58.90
C PHE A 41 2.60 -1.57 -58.27
N ALA A 42 2.45 -1.46 -56.94
CA ALA A 42 1.16 -1.55 -56.29
C ALA A 42 0.52 -0.16 -56.06
N SER A 43 -0.35 0.22 -57.00
CA SER A 43 -1.34 1.31 -56.95
C SER A 43 -0.83 2.73 -56.68
N VAL A 44 -0.48 3.45 -57.76
CA VAL A 44 -0.60 4.91 -57.82
C VAL A 44 -2.09 5.25 -58.01
N ALA A 45 -2.76 5.60 -56.93
CA ALA A 45 -4.13 6.11 -56.97
C ALA A 45 -4.08 7.64 -56.81
N PHE A 46 -4.07 8.37 -57.92
CA PHE A 46 -4.54 9.76 -57.90
C PHE A 46 -6.06 9.72 -58.03
N GLY A 47 -6.75 10.28 -57.03
CA GLY A 47 -8.19 10.51 -57.09
C GLY A 47 -8.51 11.55 -58.16
N ASP A 48 -8.87 11.08 -59.34
CA ASP A 48 -9.99 11.51 -60.19
C ASP A 48 -9.98 10.60 -61.42
N ASP A 49 -11.11 9.98 -61.74
CA ASP A 49 -11.38 9.08 -62.87
C ASP A 49 -10.21 8.23 -63.40
N ALA A 50 -10.16 6.95 -63.03
CA ALA A 50 -9.18 6.00 -63.57
C ALA A 50 -9.16 6.04 -65.10
N LEU A 51 -8.09 6.61 -65.68
CA LEU A 51 -7.97 6.79 -67.13
C LEU A 51 -8.13 5.45 -67.84
N ASN A 52 -9.00 5.43 -68.85
CA ASN A 52 -9.11 4.26 -69.73
C ASN A 52 -7.86 4.13 -70.62
N THR A 53 -7.68 2.96 -71.24
CA THR A 53 -6.49 2.67 -72.04
C THR A 53 -6.27 3.66 -73.19
N GLN A 54 -7.33 4.23 -73.77
CA GLN A 54 -7.22 5.25 -74.82
C GLN A 54 -6.63 6.54 -74.27
N GLN A 55 -7.11 7.02 -73.12
CA GLN A 55 -6.57 8.22 -72.47
C GLN A 55 -5.11 8.02 -72.05
N LYS A 56 -4.75 6.83 -71.56
CA LYS A 56 -3.34 6.48 -71.25
C LYS A 56 -2.46 6.52 -72.50
N PHE A 57 -2.95 6.01 -73.62
CA PHE A 57 -2.25 6.09 -74.90
C PHE A 57 -2.03 7.56 -75.32
N ASP A 58 -3.04 8.41 -75.17
CA ASP A 58 -2.95 9.82 -75.56
C ASP A 58 -1.88 10.57 -74.74
N VAL A 59 -1.80 10.31 -73.43
CA VAL A 59 -0.72 10.85 -72.58
C VAL A 59 0.65 10.38 -73.07
N LEU A 60 0.82 9.07 -73.31
CA LEU A 60 2.09 8.53 -73.78
C LEU A 60 2.45 9.01 -75.19
N LYS A 61 1.46 9.30 -76.03
CA LYS A 61 1.65 9.87 -77.36
C LYS A 61 2.14 11.32 -77.27
N GLU A 62 1.55 12.12 -76.38
CA GLU A 62 2.01 13.49 -76.12
C GLU A 62 3.47 13.51 -75.64
N LYS A 63 3.87 12.52 -74.83
CA LYS A 63 5.27 12.36 -74.38
C LYS A 63 6.20 11.70 -75.41
N GLY A 64 5.72 11.46 -76.64
CA GLY A 64 6.53 10.91 -77.73
C GLY A 64 6.87 9.41 -77.60
N ILE A 65 6.33 8.71 -76.60
CA ILE A 65 6.57 7.27 -76.36
C ILE A 65 5.78 6.43 -77.36
N PHE A 66 4.56 6.86 -77.69
CA PHE A 66 3.74 6.30 -78.77
C PHE A 66 3.57 7.33 -79.91
N THR A 67 3.34 6.87 -81.14
CA THR A 67 3.03 7.76 -82.27
C THR A 67 1.67 7.49 -82.93
N GLY A 68 1.00 6.40 -82.56
CA GLY A 68 -0.19 5.91 -83.28
C GLY A 68 0.13 5.34 -84.66
N TYR A 69 -0.92 4.91 -85.37
CA TYR A 69 -0.83 4.46 -86.76
C TYR A 69 -0.99 5.63 -87.74
N PRO A 70 -0.51 5.50 -88.99
CA PRO A 70 -0.68 6.53 -90.02
C PRO A 70 -2.16 6.87 -90.33
N ASP A 71 -3.09 5.96 -90.03
CA ASP A 71 -4.53 6.15 -90.15
C ASP A 71 -5.15 7.01 -89.02
N GLY A 72 -4.34 7.50 -88.08
CA GLY A 72 -4.75 8.32 -86.95
C GLY A 72 -5.20 7.53 -85.71
N THR A 73 -5.32 6.20 -85.80
CA THR A 73 -5.82 5.36 -84.71
C THR A 73 -4.74 4.95 -83.71
N ALA A 74 -5.14 4.67 -82.47
CA ALA A 74 -4.26 4.05 -81.45
C ALA A 74 -4.02 2.55 -81.73
N GLY A 75 -5.00 1.89 -82.36
CA GLY A 75 -4.97 0.47 -82.70
C GLY A 75 -4.89 -0.46 -81.48
N LEU A 76 -5.61 -0.14 -80.40
CA LEU A 76 -5.53 -0.83 -79.10
C LEU A 76 -5.82 -2.33 -79.18
N ASP A 77 -6.75 -2.75 -80.04
CA ASP A 77 -7.13 -4.16 -80.24
C ASP A 77 -6.19 -4.92 -81.21
N LYS A 78 -5.25 -4.22 -81.87
CA LYS A 78 -4.32 -4.86 -82.81
C LYS A 78 -3.23 -5.60 -82.04
N GLU A 79 -2.86 -6.79 -82.51
CA GLU A 79 -1.64 -7.45 -82.09
C GLU A 79 -0.43 -6.64 -82.55
N MET A 80 0.54 -6.48 -81.66
CA MET A 80 1.68 -5.61 -81.90
C MET A 80 2.88 -6.37 -82.49
N THR A 81 3.64 -5.69 -83.34
CA THR A 81 4.89 -6.20 -83.92
C THR A 81 6.09 -5.94 -83.00
N ARG A 82 7.15 -6.73 -83.17
CA ARG A 82 8.41 -6.56 -82.44
C ARG A 82 9.06 -5.19 -82.68
N ALA A 83 8.90 -4.62 -83.88
CA ALA A 83 9.35 -3.26 -84.18
C ALA A 83 8.59 -2.17 -83.40
N GLU A 84 7.28 -2.33 -83.26
CA GLU A 84 6.44 -1.40 -82.50
C GLU A 84 6.78 -1.45 -81.01
N PHE A 85 7.01 -2.66 -80.47
CA PHE A 85 7.47 -2.81 -79.10
C PHE A 85 8.85 -2.20 -78.87
N ALA A 86 9.80 -2.43 -79.78
CA ALA A 86 11.13 -1.82 -79.71
C ALA A 86 11.07 -0.29 -79.64
N LYS A 87 10.21 0.34 -80.46
CA LYS A 87 10.02 1.80 -80.44
C LYS A 87 9.52 2.30 -79.08
N VAL A 88 8.50 1.67 -78.52
CA VAL A 88 7.94 2.10 -77.23
C VAL A 88 8.95 1.86 -76.11
N LEU A 89 9.69 0.76 -76.15
CA LEU A 89 10.73 0.44 -75.19
C LEU A 89 11.84 1.51 -75.17
N VAL A 90 12.25 2.00 -76.34
CA VAL A 90 13.17 3.15 -76.46
C VAL A 90 12.62 4.37 -75.74
N GLY A 91 11.34 4.69 -75.91
CA GLY A 91 10.69 5.82 -75.26
C GLY A 91 10.61 5.70 -73.73
N ILE A 92 10.12 4.58 -73.21
CA ILE A 92 9.95 4.39 -71.74
C ILE A 92 11.28 4.22 -70.99
N MET A 93 12.34 3.78 -71.68
CA MET A 93 13.68 3.62 -71.12
C MET A 93 14.57 4.85 -71.35
N GLY A 94 14.07 5.88 -72.04
CA GLY A 94 14.86 7.08 -72.37
C GLY A 94 16.08 6.80 -73.23
N LEU A 95 16.00 5.82 -74.15
CA LEU A 95 17.10 5.47 -75.06
C LEU A 95 17.11 6.38 -76.29
N GLU A 96 18.30 6.64 -76.84
CA GLU A 96 18.45 7.40 -78.09
C GLU A 96 18.35 6.47 -79.33
N PRO A 97 17.50 6.77 -80.34
CA PRO A 97 17.42 5.99 -81.57
C PRO A 97 18.73 5.99 -82.37
N ILE A 98 19.16 4.84 -82.88
CA ILE A 98 20.44 4.68 -83.61
C ILE A 98 20.22 4.80 -85.12
N GLN A 99 20.47 5.97 -85.69
CA GLN A 99 20.24 6.24 -87.13
C GLN A 99 21.29 5.57 -88.05
N GLY A 100 20.91 5.31 -89.31
CA GLY A 100 21.85 4.92 -90.37
C GLY A 100 22.41 3.49 -90.29
N LYS A 101 21.92 2.65 -89.37
CA LYS A 101 22.39 1.29 -89.13
C LYS A 101 21.28 0.25 -89.35
N ALA A 102 21.64 -0.92 -89.89
CA ALA A 102 20.77 -2.07 -90.01
C ALA A 102 21.58 -3.37 -89.84
N SER A 103 21.56 -3.96 -88.64
CA SER A 103 22.33 -5.14 -88.28
C SER A 103 21.66 -6.48 -88.61
N PHE A 104 20.36 -6.48 -88.89
CA PHE A 104 19.59 -7.69 -89.19
C PHE A 104 19.36 -7.90 -90.70
N LYS A 105 19.18 -9.15 -91.12
CA LYS A 105 19.08 -9.62 -92.52
C LYS A 105 17.63 -9.88 -92.97
N ASP A 106 16.65 -9.39 -92.22
CA ASP A 106 15.24 -9.50 -92.57
C ASP A 106 14.94 -8.88 -93.95
N LYS A 107 14.05 -9.52 -94.71
CA LYS A 107 13.59 -8.99 -95.99
C LYS A 107 12.97 -7.60 -95.77
N ASN A 108 13.46 -6.60 -96.49
CA ASN A 108 13.06 -5.19 -96.42
C ASN A 108 13.46 -4.43 -95.14
N TYR A 109 14.36 -4.97 -94.30
CA TYR A 109 14.99 -4.22 -93.22
C TYR A 109 16.22 -3.47 -93.75
N LYS A 110 16.18 -2.14 -93.71
CA LYS A 110 17.25 -1.25 -94.19
C LYS A 110 17.36 -0.04 -93.27
N ALA A 111 18.54 0.57 -93.26
CA ALA A 111 18.86 1.71 -92.38
C ALA A 111 17.95 2.93 -92.57
N ASP A 112 17.35 3.09 -93.75
CA ASP A 112 16.42 4.17 -94.10
C ASP A 112 14.95 3.88 -93.72
N LYS A 113 14.66 2.71 -93.11
CA LYS A 113 13.29 2.32 -92.73
C LYS A 113 13.03 2.58 -91.25
N TRP A 114 11.80 3.01 -90.94
CA TRP A 114 11.37 3.44 -89.60
C TRP A 114 11.65 2.46 -88.45
N PRO A 115 11.64 1.12 -88.62
CA PRO A 115 11.94 0.21 -87.51
C PRO A 115 13.41 0.26 -87.10
N ALA A 116 14.32 0.55 -88.06
CA ALA A 116 15.75 0.33 -87.88
C ALA A 116 16.31 1.15 -86.70
N PRO A 117 16.06 2.47 -86.56
CA PRO A 117 16.64 3.23 -85.46
C PRO A 117 16.24 2.74 -84.07
N HIS A 118 15.05 2.18 -83.93
CA HIS A 118 14.54 1.69 -82.66
C HIS A 118 15.00 0.26 -82.36
N VAL A 119 14.98 -0.61 -83.37
CA VAL A 119 15.45 -1.99 -83.26
C VAL A 119 16.94 -2.04 -82.94
N GLU A 120 17.74 -1.19 -83.59
CA GLU A 120 19.17 -1.08 -83.30
C GLU A 120 19.44 -0.57 -81.88
N ALA A 121 18.63 0.38 -81.37
CA ALA A 121 18.78 0.92 -80.02
C ALA A 121 18.49 -0.12 -78.93
N VAL A 122 17.38 -0.86 -79.03
CA VAL A 122 17.05 -1.93 -78.05
C VAL A 122 18.01 -3.11 -78.14
N TYR A 123 18.56 -3.39 -79.32
CA TYR A 123 19.59 -4.41 -79.51
C TYR A 123 20.92 -3.99 -78.88
N ALA A 124 21.37 -2.76 -79.11
CA ALA A 124 22.59 -2.21 -78.51
C ALA A 124 22.49 -2.12 -76.97
N ALA A 125 21.30 -1.81 -76.44
CA ALA A 125 21.02 -1.80 -75.01
C ALA A 125 20.90 -3.21 -74.39
N GLY A 126 20.99 -4.28 -75.20
CA GLY A 126 20.85 -5.66 -74.75
C GLY A 126 19.44 -6.04 -74.28
N LEU A 127 18.43 -5.23 -74.64
CA LEU A 127 17.05 -5.42 -74.19
C LEU A 127 16.26 -6.36 -75.10
N MET A 128 16.53 -6.37 -76.41
CA MET A 128 15.88 -7.28 -77.36
C MET A 128 16.92 -7.97 -78.26
N GLU A 129 16.70 -9.25 -78.54
CA GLU A 129 17.50 -10.07 -79.46
C GLU A 129 16.68 -10.48 -80.68
N GLY A 130 17.32 -10.92 -81.77
CA GLY A 130 16.60 -11.43 -82.94
C GLY A 130 16.03 -12.84 -82.74
N LYS A 131 14.89 -13.17 -83.39
CA LYS A 131 14.28 -14.52 -83.33
C LYS A 131 15.20 -15.62 -83.84
N ASN A 132 16.12 -15.29 -84.75
CA ASN A 132 17.19 -16.20 -85.16
C ASN A 132 18.53 -15.46 -85.10
N THR A 133 19.27 -15.67 -84.02
CA THR A 133 20.57 -15.04 -83.77
C THR A 133 21.63 -15.49 -84.76
N THR A 134 21.57 -16.75 -85.26
CA THR A 134 22.53 -17.27 -86.25
C THR A 134 22.32 -16.68 -87.65
N LYS A 135 21.06 -16.55 -88.09
CA LYS A 135 20.72 -15.95 -89.39
C LYS A 135 20.61 -14.43 -89.34
N MET A 136 20.78 -13.84 -88.16
CA MET A 136 20.57 -12.41 -87.88
C MET A 136 19.18 -11.94 -88.34
N ILE A 137 18.13 -12.69 -88.00
CA ILE A 137 16.73 -12.33 -88.32
C ILE A 137 16.06 -11.80 -87.05
N PHE A 138 15.64 -10.54 -87.06
CA PHE A 138 14.92 -9.92 -85.95
C PHE A 138 13.44 -10.30 -85.92
N ASP A 139 12.85 -10.56 -87.09
CA ASP A 139 11.42 -10.71 -87.33
C ASP A 139 10.65 -9.43 -86.95
N PHE A 140 11.04 -8.29 -87.52
CA PHE A 140 10.54 -6.96 -87.12
C PHE A 140 9.03 -6.77 -87.34
N ASN A 141 8.45 -7.45 -88.33
CA ASN A 141 7.01 -7.49 -88.56
C ASN A 141 6.30 -8.62 -87.80
N GLY A 142 7.05 -9.55 -87.23
CA GLY A 142 6.51 -10.64 -86.42
C GLY A 142 5.85 -10.12 -85.17
N LYS A 143 4.79 -10.81 -84.76
CA LYS A 143 4.12 -10.52 -83.49
C LYS A 143 5.02 -10.90 -82.32
N ILE A 144 4.96 -10.07 -81.27
CA ILE A 144 5.61 -10.37 -79.99
C ILE A 144 4.59 -11.03 -79.06
N THR A 145 4.99 -12.09 -78.36
CA THR A 145 4.15 -12.77 -77.37
C THR A 145 4.22 -12.10 -76.01
N VAL A 146 3.20 -12.29 -75.17
CA VAL A 146 3.15 -11.75 -73.79
C VAL A 146 4.37 -12.22 -72.96
N GLN A 147 4.80 -13.46 -73.12
CA GLN A 147 5.98 -14.00 -72.42
C GLN A 147 7.32 -13.41 -72.90
N GLU A 148 7.44 -13.08 -74.19
CA GLU A 148 8.62 -12.37 -74.73
C GLU A 148 8.64 -10.92 -74.23
N MET A 149 7.49 -10.25 -74.24
CA MET A 149 7.33 -8.91 -73.67
C MET A 149 7.71 -8.90 -72.17
N ALA A 150 7.23 -9.88 -71.39
CA ALA A 150 7.54 -10.03 -69.98
C ALA A 150 9.05 -10.16 -69.71
N LYS A 151 9.75 -11.02 -70.47
CA LYS A 151 11.22 -11.16 -70.36
C LYS A 151 11.90 -9.80 -70.57
N VAL A 152 11.55 -9.10 -71.64
CA VAL A 152 12.20 -7.83 -71.99
C VAL A 152 11.94 -6.76 -70.93
N LEU A 153 10.71 -6.63 -70.44
CA LEU A 153 10.35 -5.65 -69.41
C LEU A 153 11.02 -5.96 -68.06
N VAL A 154 11.08 -7.23 -67.67
CA VAL A 154 11.79 -7.66 -66.45
C VAL A 154 13.27 -7.32 -66.53
N THR A 155 13.91 -7.57 -67.68
CA THR A 155 15.31 -7.19 -67.90
C THR A 155 15.49 -5.67 -67.91
N ALA A 156 14.61 -4.93 -68.59
CA ALA A 156 14.68 -3.48 -68.69
C ALA A 156 14.51 -2.78 -67.33
N GLN A 157 13.57 -3.27 -66.51
CA GLN A 157 13.30 -2.78 -65.15
C GLN A 157 14.23 -3.40 -64.09
N LYS A 158 15.17 -4.27 -64.50
CA LYS A 158 16.12 -4.99 -63.62
C LYS A 158 15.43 -5.73 -62.47
N LEU A 159 14.27 -6.34 -62.73
CA LEU A 159 13.51 -7.06 -61.72
C LEU A 159 14.14 -8.43 -61.42
N GLU A 160 14.09 -8.84 -60.15
CA GLU A 160 14.51 -10.18 -59.74
C GLU A 160 13.56 -11.25 -60.30
N VAL A 161 14.13 -12.34 -60.81
CA VAL A 161 13.37 -13.47 -61.36
C VAL A 161 13.11 -14.47 -60.22
N PRO A 162 11.85 -14.66 -59.79
CA PRO A 162 11.53 -15.55 -58.69
C PRO A 162 11.77 -17.01 -59.08
N THR A 163 12.18 -17.82 -58.10
CA THR A 163 12.38 -19.27 -58.25
C THR A 163 11.05 -20.04 -58.27
N GLU A 164 10.04 -19.51 -57.58
CA GLU A 164 8.67 -20.05 -57.54
C GLU A 164 7.80 -19.38 -58.61
N THR A 165 7.12 -20.17 -59.44
CA THR A 165 6.33 -19.66 -60.57
C THR A 165 4.97 -20.36 -60.65
N ASN A 166 3.90 -19.60 -60.86
CA ASN A 166 2.55 -20.11 -61.02
C ASN A 166 1.87 -19.46 -62.22
N ASN A 167 2.30 -19.86 -63.42
CA ASN A 167 1.75 -19.37 -64.68
C ASN A 167 1.92 -20.43 -65.80
N ASN A 168 1.18 -20.26 -66.91
CA ASN A 168 1.18 -21.19 -68.05
C ASN A 168 2.14 -20.79 -69.19
N ALA A 169 3.21 -20.05 -68.88
CA ALA A 169 4.23 -19.69 -69.86
C ALA A 169 5.08 -20.89 -70.29
N SER A 170 5.86 -20.71 -71.36
CA SER A 170 6.87 -21.69 -71.77
C SER A 170 7.95 -21.80 -70.68
N ASP A 171 8.58 -22.98 -70.52
CA ASP A 171 9.47 -23.23 -69.37
C ASP A 171 10.59 -22.20 -69.20
N TRP A 172 11.18 -21.72 -70.31
CA TRP A 172 12.21 -20.66 -70.29
C TRP A 172 11.69 -19.30 -69.79
N ALA A 173 10.38 -19.04 -69.88
CA ALA A 173 9.76 -17.75 -69.62
C ALA A 173 9.00 -17.69 -68.29
N LYS A 174 8.77 -18.82 -67.61
CA LYS A 174 7.95 -18.89 -66.39
C LYS A 174 8.39 -17.92 -65.30
N GLY A 175 9.69 -17.85 -65.03
CA GLY A 175 10.26 -16.92 -64.05
C GLY A 175 10.02 -15.46 -64.43
N TYR A 176 10.30 -15.12 -65.69
CA TYR A 176 10.10 -13.75 -66.20
C TYR A 176 8.63 -13.32 -66.20
N VAL A 177 7.72 -14.21 -66.61
CA VAL A 177 6.27 -13.93 -66.56
C VAL A 177 5.81 -13.76 -65.13
N GLN A 178 6.31 -14.57 -64.19
CA GLN A 178 5.96 -14.41 -62.78
C GLN A 178 6.48 -13.09 -62.20
N ALA A 179 7.72 -12.71 -62.49
CA ALA A 179 8.27 -11.41 -62.10
C ALA A 179 7.43 -10.25 -62.64
N ALA A 180 7.03 -10.33 -63.91
CA ALA A 180 6.19 -9.32 -64.54
C ALA A 180 4.78 -9.24 -63.94
N ILE A 181 4.17 -10.37 -63.55
CA ILE A 181 2.88 -10.40 -62.85
C ILE A 181 3.00 -9.77 -61.46
N ASN A 182 4.03 -10.14 -60.70
CA ASN A 182 4.27 -9.59 -59.36
C ASN A 182 4.49 -8.07 -59.40
N ALA A 183 5.12 -7.59 -60.47
CA ALA A 183 5.33 -6.17 -60.76
C ALA A 183 4.14 -5.51 -61.49
N GLY A 184 2.97 -6.14 -61.61
CA GLY A 184 1.81 -5.55 -62.28
C GLY A 184 2.01 -5.18 -63.75
N LEU A 185 3.10 -5.63 -64.38
CA LEU A 185 3.46 -5.39 -65.78
C LEU A 185 2.76 -6.37 -66.73
N VAL A 186 2.22 -7.47 -66.22
CA VAL A 186 1.41 -8.42 -66.99
C VAL A 186 0.23 -8.84 -66.12
N ASP A 187 -0.99 -8.80 -66.68
CA ASP A 187 -2.17 -9.32 -65.99
C ASP A 187 -2.01 -10.82 -65.74
N ALA A 188 -2.25 -11.28 -64.50
CA ALA A 188 -2.18 -12.69 -64.12
C ALA A 188 -3.10 -13.60 -64.98
N LYS A 189 -4.15 -13.04 -65.59
CA LYS A 189 -5.08 -13.75 -66.49
C LYS A 189 -4.64 -13.75 -67.95
N ALA A 190 -3.61 -12.98 -68.32
CA ALA A 190 -3.13 -12.94 -69.69
C ALA A 190 -2.57 -14.31 -70.10
N ASN A 191 -2.88 -14.77 -71.32
CA ASN A 191 -2.26 -15.98 -71.86
C ASN A 191 -0.81 -15.67 -72.27
N PRO A 192 0.22 -16.19 -71.57
CA PRO A 192 1.61 -15.78 -71.83
C PRO A 192 2.10 -16.18 -73.22
N LYS A 193 1.48 -17.21 -73.84
CA LYS A 193 1.85 -17.72 -75.17
C LYS A 193 1.13 -17.00 -76.32
N ALA A 194 0.11 -16.19 -76.03
CA ALA A 194 -0.59 -15.41 -77.03
C ALA A 194 0.25 -14.19 -77.47
N ASN A 195 -0.07 -13.66 -78.66
CA ASN A 195 0.48 -12.39 -79.12
C ASN A 195 0.03 -11.25 -78.19
N ALA A 196 0.94 -10.37 -77.81
CA ALA A 196 0.63 -9.21 -77.01
C ALA A 196 -0.16 -8.18 -77.83
N SER A 197 -1.26 -7.73 -77.26
CA SER A 197 -2.04 -6.63 -77.80
C SER A 197 -1.38 -5.29 -77.52
N ARG A 198 -1.71 -4.30 -78.33
CA ARG A 198 -1.19 -2.94 -78.16
C ARG A 198 -1.75 -2.25 -76.92
N SER A 199 -2.98 -2.58 -76.51
CA SER A 199 -3.59 -2.14 -75.25
C SER A 199 -2.76 -2.57 -74.03
N GLN A 200 -2.32 -3.83 -73.97
CA GLN A 200 -1.47 -4.33 -72.90
C GLN A 200 -0.16 -3.53 -72.79
N LEU A 201 0.45 -3.16 -73.91
CA LEU A 201 1.66 -2.35 -73.87
C LEU A 201 1.39 -0.91 -73.38
N VAL A 202 0.29 -0.31 -73.79
CA VAL A 202 -0.10 1.05 -73.34
C VAL A 202 -0.26 1.07 -71.83
N GLU A 203 -0.95 0.10 -71.25
CA GLU A 203 -1.12 -0.02 -69.80
C GLU A 203 0.23 -0.11 -69.08
N VAL A 204 1.12 -0.96 -69.57
CA VAL A 204 2.45 -1.16 -68.99
C VAL A 204 3.34 0.09 -69.12
N ALA A 205 3.39 0.68 -70.30
CA ALA A 205 4.18 1.87 -70.57
C ALA A 205 3.71 3.06 -69.73
N TYR A 206 2.39 3.18 -69.50
CA TYR A 206 1.82 4.22 -68.65
C TYR A 206 2.19 4.03 -67.19
N THR A 207 2.14 2.79 -66.70
CA THR A 207 2.59 2.44 -65.34
C THR A 207 4.07 2.77 -65.13
N ILE A 208 4.94 2.42 -66.08
CA ILE A 208 6.39 2.75 -66.02
C ILE A 208 6.62 4.27 -66.12
N TYR A 209 5.82 4.99 -66.90
CA TYR A 209 5.91 6.46 -66.99
C TYR A 209 5.56 7.13 -65.65
N LEU A 210 4.52 6.66 -64.96
CA LEU A 210 4.12 7.21 -63.66
C LEU A 210 5.16 6.97 -62.57
N SER A 211 5.84 5.82 -62.57
CA SER A 211 6.85 5.50 -61.56
C SER A 211 8.12 6.37 -61.66
N GLN A 212 8.28 7.15 -62.74
CA GLN A 212 9.42 8.05 -62.96
C GLN A 212 9.15 9.52 -62.53
N GLN A 213 7.99 9.84 -61.94
CA GLN A 213 7.61 11.21 -61.54
C GLN A 213 7.81 11.48 -60.02
N LYS A 214 7.94 12.76 -59.62
CA LYS A 214 7.95 13.17 -58.20
C LYS A 214 6.60 12.83 -57.55
N PRO A 215 6.52 11.90 -56.57
CA PRO A 215 5.26 11.56 -55.92
C PRO A 215 4.77 12.70 -55.03
N LYS A 216 3.46 12.97 -55.03
CA LYS A 216 2.84 13.99 -54.16
C LYS A 216 2.68 13.44 -52.73
N VAL A 217 2.81 14.29 -51.70
CA VAL A 217 2.40 13.96 -50.33
C VAL A 217 0.87 13.93 -50.26
N VAL A 218 0.29 12.81 -49.81
CA VAL A 218 -1.17 12.61 -49.75
C VAL A 218 -1.72 12.75 -48.34
N SER A 219 -0.95 12.40 -47.32
CA SER A 219 -1.31 12.57 -45.92
C SER A 219 -0.05 12.57 -45.04
N TYR A 220 -0.21 12.97 -43.79
CA TYR A 220 0.82 12.80 -42.77
C TYR A 220 0.17 12.36 -41.46
N ASP A 221 0.96 11.71 -40.62
CA ASP A 221 0.60 11.37 -39.25
C ASP A 221 1.70 11.87 -38.29
N VAL A 222 1.29 12.43 -37.15
CA VAL A 222 2.23 12.97 -36.15
C VAL A 222 2.18 12.11 -34.90
N THR A 223 3.34 11.59 -34.51
CA THR A 223 3.50 10.70 -33.37
C THR A 223 4.58 11.23 -32.41
N GLU A 224 4.79 10.50 -31.31
CA GLU A 224 5.84 10.80 -30.32
C GLU A 224 5.79 12.24 -29.78
N SER A 225 4.58 12.70 -29.43
CA SER A 225 4.34 14.04 -28.88
C SER A 225 4.88 15.17 -29.77
N GLY A 226 4.70 15.03 -31.08
CA GLY A 226 5.12 16.03 -32.07
C GLY A 226 6.55 15.85 -32.58
N LYS A 227 7.31 14.84 -32.14
CA LYS A 227 8.69 14.63 -32.60
C LYS A 227 8.80 13.94 -33.96
N VAL A 228 7.85 13.09 -34.32
CA VAL A 228 7.94 12.27 -35.53
C VAL A 228 6.76 12.54 -36.44
N VAL A 229 7.06 12.90 -37.69
CA VAL A 229 6.06 13.05 -38.74
C VAL A 229 6.27 11.96 -39.78
N THR A 230 5.23 11.16 -40.04
CA THR A 230 5.23 10.14 -41.09
C THR A 230 4.43 10.67 -42.27
N PHE A 231 5.09 10.98 -43.38
CA PHE A 231 4.44 11.40 -44.63
C PHE A 231 4.11 10.19 -45.50
N LYS A 232 2.86 10.09 -45.95
CA LYS A 232 2.44 9.12 -46.96
C LYS A 232 2.48 9.79 -48.33
N LEU A 233 3.16 9.16 -49.28
CA LEU A 233 3.30 9.61 -50.66
C LEU A 233 2.27 8.91 -51.58
N ALA A 234 1.94 9.52 -52.72
CA ALA A 234 0.93 9.03 -53.67
C ALA A 234 1.27 7.67 -54.32
N ASN A 235 2.53 7.25 -54.23
CA ASN A 235 3.02 5.94 -54.64
C ASN A 235 3.02 4.91 -53.48
N ASN A 236 2.31 5.20 -52.38
CA ASN A 236 2.22 4.40 -51.16
C ASN A 236 3.54 4.24 -50.37
N GLU A 237 4.58 5.01 -50.67
CA GLU A 237 5.76 5.08 -49.80
C GLU A 237 5.48 5.91 -48.55
N GLU A 238 6.08 5.51 -47.42
CA GLU A 238 6.04 6.27 -46.17
C GLU A 238 7.43 6.82 -45.84
N VAL A 239 7.51 8.12 -45.55
CA VAL A 239 8.75 8.80 -45.16
C VAL A 239 8.62 9.29 -43.72
N LYS A 240 9.44 8.75 -42.82
CA LYS A 240 9.49 9.17 -41.41
C LYS A 240 10.54 10.25 -41.21
N VAL A 241 10.13 11.37 -40.63
CA VAL A 241 10.96 12.54 -40.34
C VAL A 241 10.97 12.77 -38.84
N GLU A 242 12.14 12.63 -38.22
CA GLU A 242 12.36 12.97 -36.80
C GLU A 242 12.83 14.42 -36.69
N LEU A 243 12.15 15.21 -35.85
CA LEU A 243 12.40 16.63 -35.66
C LEU A 243 13.27 16.88 -34.43
N GLU A 244 14.26 17.78 -34.53
CA GLU A 244 15.07 18.21 -33.38
C GLU A 244 14.22 18.93 -32.32
N THR A 245 13.29 19.77 -32.78
CA THR A 245 12.29 20.44 -31.95
C THR A 245 10.92 19.84 -32.24
N PRO A 246 10.23 19.27 -31.25
CA PRO A 246 8.88 18.75 -31.44
C PRO A 246 7.92 19.83 -31.97
N LEU A 247 6.97 19.44 -32.81
CA LEU A 247 5.91 20.33 -33.26
C LEU A 247 5.14 20.91 -32.08
N LYS A 248 4.80 22.19 -32.15
CA LYS A 248 3.87 22.80 -31.20
C LYS A 248 2.46 22.31 -31.52
N ALA A 249 1.76 21.81 -30.50
CA ALA A 249 0.38 21.38 -30.61
C ALA A 249 -0.49 22.48 -31.23
N ASN A 250 -1.41 22.07 -32.10
CA ASN A 250 -2.41 22.91 -32.77
C ASN A 250 -1.82 24.10 -33.54
N THR A 251 -0.52 24.04 -33.91
CA THR A 251 0.17 25.11 -34.64
C THR A 251 0.72 24.55 -35.95
N ALA A 252 0.39 25.19 -37.07
CA ALA A 252 0.94 24.82 -38.37
C ALA A 252 2.44 25.14 -38.43
N THR A 253 3.26 24.15 -38.76
CA THR A 253 4.72 24.27 -38.86
C THR A 253 5.20 23.68 -40.18
N GLU A 254 6.14 24.34 -40.85
CA GLU A 254 6.76 23.79 -42.07
C GLU A 254 7.75 22.68 -41.73
N VAL A 255 7.58 21.51 -42.33
CA VAL A 255 8.50 20.37 -42.24
C VAL A 255 9.12 20.11 -43.61
N LYS A 256 10.46 20.04 -43.63
CA LYS A 256 11.24 19.84 -44.87
C LYS A 256 11.98 18.50 -44.81
N PHE A 257 11.90 17.72 -45.89
CA PHE A 257 12.61 16.45 -45.98
C PHE A 257 13.03 16.12 -47.42
N LYS A 258 13.98 15.17 -47.56
CA LYS A 258 14.45 14.67 -48.86
C LYS A 258 14.11 13.20 -49.01
N HIS A 259 13.57 12.81 -50.16
CA HIS A 259 13.29 11.42 -50.50
C HIS A 259 13.47 11.18 -51.99
N ASN A 260 14.19 10.13 -52.38
CA ASN A 260 14.49 9.76 -53.78
C ASN A 260 14.93 10.95 -54.66
N ASN A 261 15.93 11.72 -54.20
CA ASN A 261 16.47 12.93 -54.85
C ASN A 261 15.49 14.11 -55.02
N TYR A 262 14.29 14.05 -54.44
CA TYR A 262 13.35 15.17 -54.39
C TYR A 262 13.33 15.84 -53.01
N GLU A 263 13.20 17.16 -52.99
CA GLU A 263 12.96 17.95 -51.78
C GLU A 263 11.46 18.21 -51.60
N TYR A 264 10.98 18.04 -50.36
CA TYR A 264 9.59 18.25 -49.95
C TYR A 264 9.52 19.32 -48.86
N THR A 265 8.48 20.15 -48.93
CA THR A 265 8.14 21.14 -47.91
C THR A 265 6.64 21.05 -47.68
N GLU A 266 6.23 20.65 -46.48
CA GLU A 266 4.82 20.44 -46.14
C GLU A 266 4.45 21.20 -44.87
N SER A 267 3.23 21.74 -44.84
CA SER A 267 2.68 22.38 -43.64
C SER A 267 1.99 21.32 -42.78
N VAL A 268 2.55 21.06 -41.60
CA VAL A 268 2.11 20.00 -40.69
C VAL A 268 1.53 20.65 -39.43
N THR A 269 0.31 20.25 -39.07
CA THR A 269 -0.32 20.64 -37.81
C THR A 269 -0.50 19.39 -36.95
N TRP A 270 0.13 19.38 -35.77
CA TRP A 270 -0.14 18.34 -34.78
C TRP A 270 -1.41 18.68 -34.00
N VAL A 271 -2.53 18.07 -34.36
CA VAL A 271 -3.81 18.34 -33.69
C VAL A 271 -3.86 17.59 -32.35
N VAL A 272 -3.95 18.35 -31.25
CA VAL A 272 -4.10 17.81 -29.89
C VAL A 272 -5.44 18.28 -29.33
N THR A 273 -6.38 17.33 -29.22
CA THR A 273 -7.72 17.58 -28.69
C THR A 273 -7.80 17.31 -27.19
N SER A 274 -7.32 16.15 -26.73
CA SER A 274 -7.13 15.82 -25.31
C SER A 274 -5.73 16.24 -24.87
N ALA A 275 -5.63 16.90 -23.73
CA ALA A 275 -4.35 17.36 -23.18
C ALA A 275 -3.35 16.22 -22.99
N THR A 276 -2.08 16.50 -23.29
CA THR A 276 -0.94 15.60 -23.09
C THR A 276 0.10 16.18 -22.12
N LYS A 277 0.10 17.50 -21.89
CA LYS A 277 1.01 18.17 -20.95
C LYS A 277 0.45 19.51 -20.45
N VAL A 278 1.04 20.01 -19.36
CA VAL A 278 0.93 21.42 -18.97
C VAL A 278 1.74 22.25 -19.97
N GLU A 279 1.13 23.27 -20.57
CA GLU A 279 1.77 24.11 -21.58
C GLU A 279 2.40 25.37 -20.97
N SER A 280 1.65 26.10 -20.11
CA SER A 280 2.16 27.35 -19.52
C SER A 280 1.37 27.77 -18.28
N ALA A 281 1.89 28.76 -17.56
CA ALA A 281 1.17 29.48 -16.53
C ALA A 281 1.32 30.99 -16.72
N LYS A 282 0.28 31.76 -16.39
CA LYS A 282 0.25 33.23 -16.47
C LYS A 282 -0.54 33.81 -15.31
N SER A 283 -0.04 34.91 -14.75
CA SER A 283 -0.72 35.68 -13.70
C SER A 283 -0.85 37.11 -14.20
N THR A 284 -2.07 37.65 -14.22
CA THR A 284 -2.35 39.05 -14.60
C THR A 284 -2.69 39.94 -13.41
N ASN A 285 -2.95 39.33 -12.25
CA ASN A 285 -3.20 40.00 -10.99
C ASN A 285 -2.44 39.28 -9.87
N LEU A 286 -2.51 39.79 -8.64
CA LEU A 286 -1.79 39.19 -7.51
C LEU A 286 -2.51 38.00 -6.84
N LYS A 287 -3.68 37.58 -7.31
CA LYS A 287 -4.53 36.57 -6.65
C LYS A 287 -4.76 35.29 -7.43
N GLU A 288 -4.53 35.31 -8.73
CA GLU A 288 -4.88 34.23 -9.63
C GLU A 288 -3.73 33.88 -10.55
N VAL A 289 -3.56 32.58 -10.79
CA VAL A 289 -2.72 32.09 -11.89
C VAL A 289 -3.57 31.21 -12.80
N GLU A 290 -3.51 31.50 -14.10
CA GLU A 290 -4.09 30.69 -15.15
C GLU A 290 -3.06 29.68 -15.65
N VAL A 291 -3.40 28.40 -15.62
CA VAL A 291 -2.56 27.29 -16.07
C VAL A 291 -3.18 26.72 -17.33
N ALA A 292 -2.48 26.80 -18.44
CA ALA A 292 -2.93 26.34 -19.75
C ALA A 292 -2.36 24.95 -20.06
N PHE A 293 -3.20 24.12 -20.67
CA PHE A 293 -2.85 22.79 -21.19
C PHE A 293 -2.89 22.79 -22.72
N ASP A 294 -2.13 21.90 -23.35
CA ASP A 294 -2.02 21.80 -24.82
C ASP A 294 -3.28 21.23 -25.52
N GLY A 295 -4.25 20.77 -24.73
CA GLY A 295 -5.54 20.25 -25.15
C GLY A 295 -6.55 20.31 -24.00
N LYS A 296 -7.73 19.72 -24.20
CA LYS A 296 -8.80 19.68 -23.20
C LYS A 296 -8.49 18.72 -22.06
N VAL A 297 -8.86 19.11 -20.85
CA VAL A 297 -8.68 18.32 -19.62
C VAL A 297 -10.01 17.79 -19.09
N ASP A 298 -9.94 16.68 -18.36
CA ASP A 298 -11.08 16.15 -17.61
C ASP A 298 -11.46 17.10 -16.47
N LYS A 299 -12.70 17.58 -16.43
CA LYS A 299 -13.17 18.59 -15.46
C LYS A 299 -12.92 18.18 -14.01
N ALA A 300 -13.22 16.94 -13.65
CA ALA A 300 -13.12 16.47 -12.26
C ALA A 300 -11.67 16.49 -11.75
N SER A 301 -10.71 15.98 -12.54
CA SER A 301 -9.29 16.05 -12.18
C SER A 301 -8.72 17.47 -12.33
N ALA A 302 -9.18 18.25 -13.30
CA ALA A 302 -8.70 19.62 -13.51
C ALA A 302 -9.12 20.59 -12.40
N THR A 303 -10.27 20.38 -11.75
CA THR A 303 -10.75 21.24 -10.65
C THR A 303 -10.39 20.73 -9.25
N ASP A 304 -9.72 19.57 -9.12
CA ASP A 304 -9.21 19.09 -7.83
C ASP A 304 -8.00 19.94 -7.42
N LYS A 305 -8.19 20.84 -6.45
CA LYS A 305 -7.12 21.70 -5.93
C LYS A 305 -5.86 20.95 -5.47
N ASN A 306 -5.98 19.68 -5.06
CA ASN A 306 -4.83 18.88 -4.62
C ASN A 306 -3.92 18.46 -5.79
N ASN A 307 -4.34 18.67 -7.04
CA ASN A 307 -3.52 18.48 -8.24
C ASN A 307 -2.55 19.63 -8.51
N TYR A 308 -2.62 20.71 -7.73
CA TYR A 308 -1.85 21.92 -7.95
C TYR A 308 -1.09 22.28 -6.67
N THR A 309 0.17 22.66 -6.83
CA THR A 309 0.92 23.34 -5.77
C THR A 309 1.53 24.59 -6.35
N VAL A 310 1.33 25.72 -5.67
CA VAL A 310 1.91 27.00 -6.08
C VAL A 310 3.06 27.32 -5.13
N ASP A 311 4.25 27.45 -5.70
CA ASP A 311 5.52 27.77 -5.05
C ASP A 311 5.79 26.90 -3.81
N SER A 312 5.84 25.58 -4.01
CA SER A 312 6.06 24.59 -2.95
C SER A 312 5.05 24.70 -1.78
N ASN A 313 3.79 24.98 -2.10
CA ASN A 313 2.70 25.20 -1.15
C ASN A 313 2.85 26.44 -0.25
N SER A 314 3.78 27.36 -0.57
CA SER A 314 3.88 28.66 0.11
C SER A 314 2.66 29.52 -0.16
N LYS A 315 1.99 29.33 -1.31
CA LYS A 315 0.74 29.98 -1.70
C LYS A 315 -0.43 28.99 -1.60
N LYS A 316 -1.36 29.23 -0.67
CA LYS A 316 -2.52 28.37 -0.48
C LYS A 316 -3.58 28.63 -1.54
N ILE A 317 -4.15 27.55 -2.07
CA ILE A 317 -5.19 27.60 -3.10
C ILE A 317 -6.56 27.60 -2.43
N LYS A 318 -7.39 28.60 -2.74
CA LYS A 318 -8.79 28.71 -2.34
C LYS A 318 -9.68 27.83 -3.22
N SER A 319 -9.56 27.97 -4.54
CA SER A 319 -10.32 27.21 -5.52
C SER A 319 -9.57 27.04 -6.85
N VAL A 320 -9.98 26.06 -7.65
CA VAL A 320 -9.52 25.84 -9.02
C VAL A 320 -10.75 25.69 -9.92
N THR A 321 -10.84 26.54 -10.94
CA THR A 321 -11.98 26.56 -11.87
C THR A 321 -11.49 26.27 -13.28
N LEU A 322 -12.13 25.35 -13.99
CA LEU A 322 -11.88 25.12 -15.41
C LEU A 322 -12.62 26.18 -16.22
N LEU A 323 -11.91 26.91 -17.08
CA LEU A 323 -12.51 27.92 -17.96
C LEU A 323 -13.28 27.25 -19.11
N GLU A 324 -14.14 28.02 -19.77
CA GLU A 324 -15.06 27.55 -20.83
C GLU A 324 -14.34 26.91 -22.04
N ASP A 325 -13.08 27.28 -22.27
CA ASP A 325 -12.25 26.67 -23.32
C ASP A 325 -11.96 25.17 -23.08
N GLY A 326 -12.12 24.69 -21.84
CA GLY A 326 -11.80 23.34 -21.39
C GLY A 326 -10.30 23.03 -21.35
N LYS A 327 -9.43 24.03 -21.57
CA LYS A 327 -7.97 23.90 -21.70
C LYS A 327 -7.21 24.75 -20.69
N THR A 328 -7.87 25.68 -20.02
CA THR A 328 -7.25 26.59 -19.06
C THR A 328 -7.93 26.45 -17.71
N VAL A 329 -7.14 26.24 -16.65
CA VAL A 329 -7.65 26.31 -15.28
C VAL A 329 -7.20 27.60 -14.62
N ARG A 330 -8.09 28.24 -13.88
CA ARG A 330 -7.80 29.40 -13.06
C ARG A 330 -7.69 28.97 -11.62
N VAL A 331 -6.53 29.20 -11.02
CA VAL A 331 -6.22 28.90 -9.61
C VAL A 331 -6.32 30.18 -8.81
N LEU A 332 -7.29 30.26 -7.89
CA LEU A 332 -7.50 31.40 -6.99
C LEU A 332 -6.82 31.13 -5.64
N LEU A 333 -6.02 32.08 -5.15
CA LEU A 333 -5.32 31.95 -3.87
C LEU A 333 -6.17 32.36 -2.66
N ASP A 334 -5.92 31.73 -1.51
CA ASP A 334 -6.51 32.06 -0.22
C ASP A 334 -5.82 33.29 0.39
N SER A 335 -6.62 34.27 0.85
CA SER A 335 -6.13 35.51 1.46
C SER A 335 -5.84 35.41 2.96
N THR A 336 -6.22 34.31 3.63
CA THR A 336 -6.16 34.18 5.10
C THR A 336 -4.82 33.66 5.65
N SER A 337 -3.92 33.13 4.80
CA SER A 337 -2.62 32.57 5.20
C SER A 337 -1.51 32.96 4.21
N SER A 338 -0.46 33.67 4.65
CA SER A 338 0.80 33.99 3.94
C SER A 338 0.75 34.03 2.40
N GLY A 339 -0.13 34.86 1.87
CA GLY A 339 0.22 35.71 0.74
C GLY A 339 -0.43 35.36 -0.58
N ILE A 340 -1.09 36.40 -1.10
CA ILE A 340 -1.17 36.70 -2.53
C ILE A 340 0.24 36.71 -3.17
N PHE A 341 0.31 36.80 -4.48
CA PHE A 341 1.57 37.01 -5.18
C PHE A 341 2.17 38.38 -4.84
N THR A 342 3.49 38.46 -4.90
CA THR A 342 4.25 39.70 -4.75
C THR A 342 4.61 40.23 -6.14
N GLN A 343 4.48 41.55 -6.30
CA GLN A 343 4.76 42.22 -7.57
C GLN A 343 6.16 41.88 -8.09
N GLY A 344 6.25 41.54 -9.38
CA GLY A 344 7.50 41.25 -10.08
C GLY A 344 8.21 39.95 -9.65
N THR A 345 7.58 39.13 -8.81
CA THR A 345 8.19 37.89 -8.32
C THR A 345 7.84 36.72 -9.23
N THR A 346 8.84 35.88 -9.54
CA THR A 346 8.64 34.62 -10.28
C THR A 346 8.24 33.50 -9.32
N TYR A 347 7.15 32.83 -9.66
CA TYR A 347 6.61 31.68 -8.95
C TYR A 347 6.56 30.47 -9.87
N LYS A 348 6.32 29.31 -9.27
CA LYS A 348 6.16 28.03 -9.98
C LYS A 348 4.81 27.41 -9.67
N VAL A 349 4.14 26.88 -10.67
CA VAL A 349 3.02 25.94 -10.49
C VAL A 349 3.50 24.56 -10.86
N VAL A 350 3.33 23.61 -9.94
CA VAL A 350 3.47 22.19 -10.23
C VAL A 350 2.08 21.59 -10.35
N VAL A 351 1.84 20.89 -11.45
CA VAL A 351 0.60 20.18 -11.73
C VAL A 351 0.87 18.68 -11.73
N LYS A 352 0.05 17.92 -10.99
CA LYS A 352 0.13 16.46 -10.89
C LYS A 352 -1.25 15.85 -11.04
N ASN A 353 -1.33 14.65 -11.59
CA ASN A 353 -2.55 13.82 -11.60
C ASN A 353 -3.78 14.43 -12.29
N VAL A 354 -3.60 15.48 -13.11
CA VAL A 354 -4.64 15.96 -14.03
C VAL A 354 -4.74 14.98 -15.19
N LYS A 355 -5.96 14.72 -15.67
CA LYS A 355 -6.21 13.85 -16.83
C LYS A 355 -6.60 14.69 -18.04
N GLY A 356 -6.21 14.23 -19.22
CA GLY A 356 -6.77 14.74 -20.47
C GLY A 356 -8.24 14.33 -20.59
N GLU A 357 -9.00 14.97 -21.47
CA GLU A 357 -10.42 14.64 -21.73
C GLU A 357 -10.62 13.14 -22.09
N SER A 358 -9.60 12.49 -22.67
CA SER A 358 -9.59 11.04 -22.96
C SER A 358 -9.40 10.14 -21.72
N GLY A 359 -9.14 10.71 -20.55
CA GLY A 359 -8.93 10.00 -19.27
C GLY A 359 -7.48 9.64 -18.94
N SER A 360 -6.53 9.86 -19.86
CA SER A 360 -5.10 9.60 -19.61
C SER A 360 -4.51 10.62 -18.64
N VAL A 361 -3.76 10.15 -17.62
CA VAL A 361 -3.07 11.02 -16.66
C VAL A 361 -1.89 11.71 -17.33
N LEU A 362 -1.82 13.03 -17.22
CA LEU A 362 -0.71 13.82 -17.75
C LEU A 362 0.57 13.56 -16.92
N PRO A 363 1.76 13.58 -17.55
CA PRO A 363 3.02 13.67 -16.83
C PRO A 363 3.02 14.89 -15.88
N GLN A 364 3.69 14.77 -14.74
CA GLN A 364 3.89 15.92 -13.85
C GLN A 364 4.57 17.06 -14.62
N GLY A 365 3.95 18.24 -14.59
CA GLY A 365 4.45 19.45 -15.22
C GLY A 365 4.82 20.50 -14.17
N GLU A 366 5.93 21.21 -14.39
CA GLU A 366 6.29 22.42 -13.64
C GLU A 366 6.42 23.57 -14.63
N VAL A 367 5.69 24.66 -14.37
CA VAL A 367 5.71 25.88 -15.19
C VAL A 367 5.97 27.09 -14.30
N SER A 368 6.90 27.94 -14.73
CA SER A 368 7.22 29.19 -14.04
C SER A 368 6.43 30.34 -14.65
N PHE A 369 6.04 31.30 -13.82
CA PHE A 369 5.39 32.54 -14.25
C PHE A 369 5.83 33.69 -13.36
N THR A 370 5.85 34.91 -13.90
CA THR A 370 6.08 36.12 -13.10
C THR A 370 4.76 36.80 -12.88
N SER A 371 4.44 37.10 -11.62
CA SER A 371 3.24 37.86 -11.28
C SER A 371 3.53 39.35 -11.40
N SER A 372 2.79 40.03 -12.26
CA SER A 372 2.81 41.49 -12.35
C SER A 372 1.40 42.01 -12.55
N ASP A 373 1.01 42.95 -11.71
CA ASP A 373 -0.29 43.59 -11.74
C ASP A 373 -0.13 45.11 -11.88
N ASN A 374 -0.49 45.63 -13.04
CA ASN A 374 -0.44 47.06 -13.35
C ASN A 374 -1.76 47.55 -13.98
N THR A 375 -2.80 46.74 -13.89
CA THR A 375 -4.11 47.02 -14.50
C THR A 375 -5.04 47.52 -13.42
N LEU A 376 -5.78 48.60 -13.70
CA LEU A 376 -6.81 49.04 -12.77
C LEU A 376 -8.00 48.07 -12.82
N PRO A 377 -8.64 47.76 -11.68
CA PRO A 377 -9.88 46.99 -11.71
C PRO A 377 -10.97 47.78 -12.43
N THR A 378 -11.65 47.15 -13.39
CA THR A 378 -12.72 47.76 -14.20
C THR A 378 -14.00 46.93 -14.13
N VAL A 379 -15.15 47.59 -14.28
CA VAL A 379 -16.45 46.93 -14.35
C VAL A 379 -16.64 46.36 -15.75
N THR A 380 -16.88 45.05 -15.82
CA THR A 380 -17.15 44.32 -17.07
C THR A 380 -18.63 44.10 -17.31
N GLU A 381 -19.43 44.05 -16.24
CA GLU A 381 -20.88 43.85 -16.32
C GLU A 381 -21.57 44.48 -15.09
N VAL A 382 -22.72 45.12 -15.33
CA VAL A 382 -23.71 45.44 -14.29
C VAL A 382 -25.03 44.81 -14.68
N LYS A 383 -25.51 43.86 -13.88
CA LYS A 383 -26.75 43.10 -14.12
C LYS A 383 -27.69 43.28 -12.94
N ALA A 384 -28.91 43.74 -13.19
CA ALA A 384 -29.97 43.70 -12.19
C ALA A 384 -30.45 42.25 -12.00
N LEU A 385 -30.52 41.80 -10.75
CA LEU A 385 -31.11 40.53 -10.35
C LEU A 385 -32.52 40.84 -9.81
N GLY A 386 -33.43 41.10 -10.75
CA GLY A 386 -34.75 41.68 -10.47
C GLY A 386 -34.67 43.13 -9.97
N THR A 387 -35.60 43.50 -9.09
CA THR A 387 -35.67 44.83 -8.46
C THR A 387 -35.03 44.88 -7.08
N LYS A 388 -34.34 43.84 -6.63
CA LYS A 388 -33.84 43.75 -5.24
C LYS A 388 -32.32 43.70 -5.10
N ALA A 389 -31.61 43.32 -6.14
CA ALA A 389 -30.16 43.25 -6.10
C ALA A 389 -29.52 43.63 -7.44
N ILE A 390 -28.27 44.09 -7.37
CA ILE A 390 -27.44 44.38 -8.54
C ILE A 390 -26.16 43.54 -8.41
N LYS A 391 -25.83 42.80 -9.47
CA LYS A 391 -24.54 42.12 -9.64
C LYS A 391 -23.60 43.02 -10.42
N VAL A 392 -22.40 43.21 -9.91
CA VAL A 392 -21.31 43.95 -10.56
C VAL A 392 -20.14 42.99 -10.75
N THR A 393 -19.70 42.78 -11.99
CA THR A 393 -18.59 41.88 -12.32
C THR A 393 -17.35 42.68 -12.68
N PHE A 394 -16.21 42.42 -12.04
CA PHE A 394 -14.94 43.11 -12.27
C PHE A 394 -13.96 42.33 -13.15
N SER A 395 -13.05 43.05 -13.82
CA SER A 395 -12.00 42.51 -14.69
C SER A 395 -10.98 41.64 -13.94
N GLU A 396 -10.91 41.74 -12.62
CA GLU A 396 -10.00 41.02 -11.73
C GLU A 396 -10.55 40.90 -10.31
N PRO A 397 -9.99 40.03 -9.45
CA PRO A 397 -10.39 39.93 -8.05
C PRO A 397 -10.16 41.25 -7.31
N ILE A 398 -11.17 41.67 -6.54
CA ILE A 398 -11.13 42.92 -5.79
C ILE A 398 -11.07 42.70 -4.28
N LYS A 399 -10.56 43.69 -3.56
CA LYS A 399 -10.33 43.65 -2.12
C LYS A 399 -11.35 44.52 -1.39
N THR A 400 -12.21 43.87 -0.61
CA THR A 400 -13.10 44.50 0.39
C THR A 400 -13.93 45.69 -0.13
N PRO A 401 -14.81 45.48 -1.13
CA PRO A 401 -15.70 46.56 -1.60
C PRO A 401 -16.64 47.04 -0.48
N THR A 402 -16.95 48.34 -0.48
CA THR A 402 -17.89 48.95 0.48
C THR A 402 -18.98 49.72 -0.25
N SER A 403 -20.07 50.07 0.43
CA SER A 403 -21.17 50.85 -0.18
C SER A 403 -20.71 52.21 -0.71
N SER A 404 -19.67 52.79 -0.11
CA SER A 404 -19.09 54.08 -0.53
C SER A 404 -18.46 54.05 -1.93
N ASN A 405 -18.17 52.86 -2.46
CA ASN A 405 -17.64 52.68 -3.81
C ASN A 405 -18.69 52.81 -4.92
N PHE A 406 -19.98 52.82 -4.57
CA PHE A 406 -21.08 52.75 -5.53
C PHE A 406 -22.00 53.97 -5.40
N GLN A 407 -22.54 54.41 -6.54
CA GLN A 407 -23.64 55.37 -6.61
C GLN A 407 -24.72 54.82 -7.54
N LEU A 408 -25.96 54.83 -7.08
CA LEU A 408 -27.12 54.45 -7.87
C LEU A 408 -27.86 55.74 -8.26
N ASP A 409 -28.01 55.98 -9.55
CA ASP A 409 -28.65 57.19 -10.12
C ASP A 409 -28.11 58.51 -9.52
N ASP A 410 -26.79 58.67 -9.57
CA ASP A 410 -26.03 59.82 -9.04
C ASP A 410 -26.13 60.04 -7.51
N LYS A 411 -26.76 59.11 -6.78
CA LYS A 411 -26.85 59.15 -5.32
C LYS A 411 -25.92 58.11 -4.71
N GLY A 412 -25.26 58.46 -3.61
CA GLY A 412 -24.43 57.52 -2.84
C GLY A 412 -25.23 56.26 -2.50
N TYR A 413 -24.68 55.10 -2.79
CA TYR A 413 -25.36 53.84 -2.55
C TYR A 413 -25.39 53.51 -1.05
N VAL A 414 -26.58 53.16 -0.54
CA VAL A 414 -26.79 52.78 0.86
C VAL A 414 -27.40 51.39 0.90
N GLY A 415 -26.57 50.39 1.18
CA GLY A 415 -26.99 49.00 1.12
C GLY A 415 -25.90 48.05 1.62
N SER A 416 -26.22 46.76 1.65
CA SER A 416 -25.22 45.72 1.84
C SER A 416 -24.40 45.52 0.56
N VAL A 417 -23.13 45.21 0.75
CA VAL A 417 -22.17 44.92 -0.31
C VAL A 417 -21.52 43.58 0.02
N THR A 418 -21.77 42.58 -0.81
CA THR A 418 -21.27 41.21 -0.59
C THR A 418 -20.35 40.83 -1.72
N LEU A 419 -19.13 40.39 -1.38
CA LEU A 419 -18.18 39.87 -2.36
C LEU A 419 -18.52 38.41 -2.68
N GLY A 420 -18.60 38.07 -3.96
CA GLY A 420 -18.86 36.72 -4.46
C GLY A 420 -17.69 35.77 -4.22
N ALA A 421 -17.94 34.46 -4.37
CA ALA A 421 -16.96 33.41 -4.03
C ALA A 421 -15.65 33.51 -4.85
N ASN A 422 -15.76 33.92 -6.12
CA ASN A 422 -14.65 34.15 -7.05
C ASN A 422 -13.92 35.49 -6.82
N GLU A 423 -14.38 36.32 -5.88
CA GLU A 423 -13.83 37.64 -5.54
C GLU A 423 -13.84 38.66 -6.70
N ARG A 424 -14.51 38.35 -7.82
CA ARG A 424 -14.72 39.21 -9.00
C ARG A 424 -16.12 39.79 -9.07
N GLU A 425 -17.09 39.13 -8.45
CA GLU A 425 -18.48 39.56 -8.42
C GLU A 425 -18.80 40.27 -7.12
N VAL A 426 -19.57 41.36 -7.19
CA VAL A 426 -20.10 42.08 -6.04
C VAL A 426 -21.61 42.13 -6.15
N ILE A 427 -22.28 41.75 -5.06
CA ILE A 427 -23.74 41.85 -4.94
C ILE A 427 -24.08 43.04 -4.06
N LEU A 428 -24.88 43.95 -4.61
CA LEU A 428 -25.42 45.12 -3.94
C LEU A 428 -26.90 44.87 -3.60
N ARG A 429 -27.28 44.97 -2.32
CA ARG A 429 -28.71 45.02 -1.91
C ARG A 429 -29.05 46.29 -1.14
N ASP A 430 -30.03 47.03 -1.63
CA ASP A 430 -30.45 48.32 -1.08
C ASP A 430 -31.16 48.11 0.28
N TYR A 431 -30.83 48.93 1.30
CA TYR A 431 -31.50 48.89 2.60
C TYR A 431 -32.84 49.65 2.63
N THR A 432 -33.01 50.60 1.72
CA THR A 432 -34.15 51.54 1.68
C THR A 432 -35.38 50.99 0.97
N GLY A 433 -35.23 49.91 0.18
CA GLY A 433 -36.34 49.28 -0.53
C GLY A 433 -35.90 48.54 -1.80
N ALA A 434 -36.82 48.39 -2.76
CA ALA A 434 -36.54 47.84 -4.08
C ALA A 434 -36.06 48.95 -5.04
N ILE A 435 -35.19 48.58 -5.97
CA ILE A 435 -34.82 49.38 -7.15
C ILE A 435 -36.08 49.51 -8.01
N SER A 436 -36.41 50.72 -8.46
CA SER A 436 -37.58 50.89 -9.33
C SER A 436 -37.43 50.12 -10.65
N GLU A 437 -38.54 49.76 -11.28
CA GLU A 437 -38.49 49.17 -12.61
C GLU A 437 -38.13 50.23 -13.66
N GLY A 438 -37.19 49.93 -14.55
CA GLY A 438 -36.76 50.84 -15.62
C GLY A 438 -35.26 50.95 -15.77
N ALA A 439 -34.84 51.99 -16.51
CA ALA A 439 -33.43 52.28 -16.77
C ALA A 439 -32.80 52.96 -15.55
N HIS A 440 -31.63 52.47 -15.17
CA HIS A 440 -30.83 52.93 -14.05
C HIS A 440 -29.38 53.05 -14.48
N LYS A 441 -28.59 53.78 -13.69
CA LYS A 441 -27.14 53.83 -13.88
C LYS A 441 -26.41 53.59 -12.56
N LEU A 442 -25.39 52.75 -12.61
CA LEU A 442 -24.50 52.49 -11.49
C LEU A 442 -23.14 53.11 -11.78
N THR A 443 -22.75 54.08 -10.95
CA THR A 443 -21.39 54.61 -10.96
C THR A 443 -20.56 53.88 -9.92
N THR A 444 -19.43 53.31 -10.35
CA THR A 444 -18.51 52.53 -9.52
C THR A 444 -17.17 53.24 -9.47
N SER A 445 -16.58 53.42 -8.29
CA SER A 445 -15.31 54.14 -8.13
C SER A 445 -14.52 53.70 -6.91
N LEU A 446 -13.19 53.86 -6.96
CA LEU A 446 -12.28 53.63 -5.84
C LEU A 446 -12.29 52.19 -5.28
N VAL A 447 -12.76 51.21 -6.06
CA VAL A 447 -12.70 49.80 -5.67
C VAL A 447 -11.25 49.36 -5.77
N GLU A 448 -10.68 48.88 -4.67
CA GLU A 448 -9.28 48.47 -4.58
C GLU A 448 -9.13 47.00 -5.01
N ASP A 449 -8.09 46.70 -5.77
CA ASP A 449 -7.68 45.32 -6.06
C ASP A 449 -6.67 44.78 -5.02
N TYR A 450 -6.01 43.68 -5.33
CA TYR A 450 -4.97 43.11 -4.46
C TYR A 450 -3.56 43.67 -4.70
N ALA A 451 -3.34 44.44 -5.76
CA ALA A 451 -2.14 45.25 -5.98
C ALA A 451 -2.20 46.64 -5.31
N GLY A 452 -3.36 47.02 -4.77
CA GLY A 452 -3.62 48.32 -4.17
C GLY A 452 -4.01 49.39 -5.20
N LEU A 453 -4.25 49.00 -6.46
CA LEU A 453 -4.75 49.92 -7.48
C LEU A 453 -6.25 50.09 -7.30
N LYS A 454 -6.75 51.28 -7.63
CA LYS A 454 -8.14 51.66 -7.41
C LYS A 454 -8.85 51.94 -8.73
N SER A 455 -10.06 51.43 -8.87
CA SER A 455 -10.87 51.63 -10.06
C SER A 455 -11.12 53.12 -10.29
N LEU A 456 -11.09 53.53 -11.57
CA LEU A 456 -11.60 54.84 -11.96
C LEU A 456 -13.12 54.88 -11.83
N GLY A 457 -13.67 56.09 -11.72
CA GLY A 457 -15.11 56.29 -11.80
C GLY A 457 -15.65 55.86 -13.16
N ALA A 458 -16.52 54.84 -13.18
CA ALA A 458 -17.17 54.35 -14.38
C ALA A 458 -18.68 54.22 -14.15
N THR A 459 -19.48 54.79 -15.04
CA THR A 459 -20.94 54.70 -15.03
C THR A 459 -21.37 53.67 -16.05
N THR A 460 -22.14 52.67 -15.60
CA THR A 460 -22.72 51.63 -16.47
C THR A 460 -24.23 51.71 -16.37
N ASP A 461 -24.89 51.83 -17.52
CA ASP A 461 -26.34 51.78 -17.60
C ASP A 461 -26.82 50.33 -17.51
N PHE A 462 -27.90 50.11 -16.76
CA PHE A 462 -28.54 48.82 -16.66
C PHE A 462 -30.06 49.00 -16.57
N THR A 463 -30.82 47.94 -16.83
CA THR A 463 -32.28 47.98 -16.70
C THR A 463 -32.71 47.02 -15.60
N ALA A 464 -33.38 47.52 -14.58
CA ALA A 464 -34.06 46.71 -13.59
C ALA A 464 -35.45 46.34 -14.12
N LYS A 465 -35.77 45.05 -14.12
CA LYS A 465 -37.10 44.54 -14.45
C LYS A 465 -37.65 43.81 -13.24
N ILE A 466 -38.97 43.86 -13.06
CA ILE A 466 -39.59 42.96 -12.09
C ILE A 466 -39.36 41.55 -12.60
N ASP A 467 -38.77 40.75 -11.74
CA ASP A 467 -38.63 39.33 -11.95
C ASP A 467 -39.67 38.63 -11.08
N THR A 468 -40.53 37.88 -11.74
CA THR A 468 -41.68 37.18 -11.16
C THR A 468 -41.58 35.67 -11.27
N GLU A 469 -40.59 35.16 -12.01
CA GLU A 469 -40.36 33.72 -12.12
C GLU A 469 -39.31 33.34 -11.07
N GLY A 470 -39.40 32.09 -10.59
CA GLY A 470 -38.36 31.54 -9.71
C GLY A 470 -37.41 30.64 -10.48
N PRO A 471 -36.26 30.30 -9.89
CA PRO A 471 -35.19 29.58 -10.57
C PRO A 471 -35.65 28.18 -11.01
N LYS A 472 -35.18 27.75 -12.18
CA LYS A 472 -35.45 26.43 -12.76
C LYS A 472 -34.18 25.60 -12.75
N VAL A 473 -34.29 24.36 -12.29
CA VAL A 473 -33.20 23.39 -12.38
C VAL A 473 -33.02 22.97 -13.84
N THR A 474 -31.85 23.21 -14.39
CA THR A 474 -31.48 22.86 -15.77
C THR A 474 -30.75 21.52 -15.86
N GLU A 475 -30.00 21.16 -14.82
CA GLU A 475 -29.24 19.91 -14.76
C GLU A 475 -29.13 19.38 -13.33
N ILE A 476 -29.25 18.05 -13.19
CA ILE A 476 -28.90 17.34 -11.96
C ILE A 476 -28.00 16.16 -12.32
N THR A 477 -26.84 16.07 -11.68
CA THR A 477 -26.02 14.86 -11.69
C THR A 477 -25.90 14.32 -10.27
N ALA A 478 -25.97 13.00 -10.10
CA ALA A 478 -26.02 12.39 -8.77
C ALA A 478 -25.25 11.07 -8.66
N THR A 479 -24.58 10.93 -7.52
CA THR A 479 -24.07 9.68 -6.95
C THR A 479 -24.83 9.38 -5.66
N LEU A 480 -24.53 8.28 -4.99
CA LEU A 480 -25.14 7.99 -3.69
C LEU A 480 -24.76 9.05 -2.63
N GLU A 481 -23.56 9.62 -2.72
CA GLU A 481 -23.02 10.56 -1.74
C GLU A 481 -23.16 12.03 -2.13
N LYS A 482 -23.27 12.38 -3.42
CA LYS A 482 -23.25 13.77 -3.88
C LYS A 482 -24.26 14.04 -4.99
N VAL A 483 -24.79 15.26 -4.99
CA VAL A 483 -25.63 15.80 -6.07
C VAL A 483 -25.07 17.14 -6.52
N THR A 484 -24.94 17.36 -7.83
CA THR A 484 -24.69 18.70 -8.39
C THR A 484 -25.97 19.19 -9.07
N VAL A 485 -26.41 20.39 -8.71
CA VAL A 485 -27.62 21.03 -9.24
C VAL A 485 -27.24 22.34 -9.92
N THR A 486 -27.63 22.49 -11.18
CA THR A 486 -27.45 23.71 -11.98
C THR A 486 -28.81 24.38 -12.19
N PHE A 487 -28.84 25.71 -12.05
CA PHE A 487 -30.03 26.54 -12.26
C PHE A 487 -29.87 27.42 -13.51
N ASP A 488 -30.99 27.86 -14.09
CA ASP A 488 -31.01 28.80 -15.22
C ASP A 488 -30.70 30.26 -14.82
N GLU A 489 -30.76 30.58 -13.54
CA GLU A 489 -30.46 31.89 -12.98
C GLU A 489 -29.71 31.82 -11.64
N GLU A 490 -29.22 32.97 -11.18
CA GLU A 490 -28.47 33.10 -9.93
C GLU A 490 -29.35 32.89 -8.69
N ILE A 491 -28.86 32.05 -7.77
CA ILE A 491 -29.55 31.73 -6.52
C ILE A 491 -29.08 32.67 -5.41
N ASP A 492 -30.02 33.18 -4.61
CA ASP A 492 -29.70 33.92 -3.40
C ASP A 492 -29.12 32.96 -2.35
N PRO A 493 -27.82 33.07 -1.99
CA PRO A 493 -27.19 32.14 -1.06
C PRO A 493 -27.80 32.23 0.35
N THR A 494 -28.44 33.36 0.70
CA THR A 494 -29.12 33.53 1.99
C THR A 494 -30.44 32.75 2.06
N SER A 495 -30.98 32.33 0.91
CA SER A 495 -32.15 31.45 0.85
C SER A 495 -31.79 29.96 1.01
N VAL A 496 -30.52 29.62 0.81
CA VAL A 496 -30.04 28.23 0.85
C VAL A 496 -29.70 27.83 2.27
N THR A 497 -30.41 26.83 2.77
CA THR A 497 -30.20 26.24 4.09
C THR A 497 -29.91 24.74 3.95
N ASN A 498 -29.59 24.06 5.05
CA ASN A 498 -29.46 22.60 5.04
C ASN A 498 -30.76 21.88 4.65
N ASP A 499 -31.92 22.55 4.74
CA ASP A 499 -33.22 22.01 4.32
C ASP A 499 -33.57 22.31 2.86
N SER A 500 -32.74 23.06 2.14
CA SER A 500 -33.00 23.42 0.74
C SER A 500 -32.81 22.26 -0.23
N PHE A 501 -32.02 21.25 0.15
CA PHE A 501 -31.76 20.07 -0.67
C PHE A 501 -31.93 18.82 0.17
N TYR A 502 -32.96 18.03 -0.13
CA TYR A 502 -33.24 16.80 0.62
C TYR A 502 -33.94 15.77 -0.23
N TRP A 503 -33.83 14.50 0.17
CA TRP A 503 -34.73 13.44 -0.32
C TRP A 503 -35.49 12.84 0.87
N LYS A 504 -36.49 12.00 0.61
CA LYS A 504 -37.31 11.40 1.67
C LYS A 504 -37.15 9.88 1.71
N SER A 505 -36.92 9.34 2.90
CA SER A 505 -37.02 7.91 3.20
C SER A 505 -38.27 7.69 4.06
N GLY A 506 -39.38 7.29 3.45
CA GLY A 506 -40.70 7.39 4.08
C GLY A 506 -41.03 8.85 4.36
N ASP A 507 -41.40 9.18 5.60
CA ASP A 507 -41.67 10.57 6.01
C ASP A 507 -40.42 11.34 6.48
N SER A 508 -39.29 10.65 6.66
CA SER A 508 -38.05 11.27 7.17
C SER A 508 -37.32 12.03 6.07
N LYS A 509 -37.07 13.32 6.30
CA LYS A 509 -36.20 14.15 5.45
C LYS A 509 -34.73 13.76 5.65
N LYS A 510 -34.04 13.54 4.54
CA LYS A 510 -32.62 13.23 4.45
C LYS A 510 -31.97 14.43 3.76
N THR A 511 -31.41 15.33 4.56
CA THR A 511 -30.85 16.61 4.10
C THR A 511 -29.39 16.47 3.69
N GLY A 512 -28.96 17.29 2.74
CA GLY A 512 -27.58 17.37 2.28
C GLY A 512 -26.96 18.72 2.60
N LYS A 513 -25.63 18.77 2.70
CA LYS A 513 -24.88 20.00 2.94
C LYS A 513 -24.54 20.67 1.60
N ALA A 514 -25.16 21.80 1.32
CA ALA A 514 -24.97 22.53 0.07
C ALA A 514 -23.74 23.46 0.12
N THR A 515 -22.93 23.42 -0.93
CA THR A 515 -21.80 24.33 -1.17
C THR A 515 -22.03 25.01 -2.51
N GLN A 516 -22.05 26.34 -2.52
CA GLN A 516 -22.13 27.11 -3.75
C GLN A 516 -20.76 27.04 -4.46
N ILE A 517 -20.74 26.53 -5.67
CA ILE A 517 -19.52 26.43 -6.50
C ILE A 517 -19.49 27.55 -7.53
N GLU A 518 -20.66 27.94 -8.05
CA GLU A 518 -20.89 29.09 -8.92
C GLU A 518 -22.21 29.78 -8.53
N SER A 519 -22.49 30.99 -9.01
CA SER A 519 -23.68 31.76 -8.63
C SER A 519 -25.01 31.01 -8.89
N ASN A 520 -25.04 30.10 -9.87
CA ASN A 520 -26.16 29.24 -10.24
C ASN A 520 -25.87 27.73 -10.10
N VAL A 521 -24.78 27.30 -9.45
CA VAL A 521 -24.41 25.87 -9.32
C VAL A 521 -24.09 25.52 -7.87
N TYR A 522 -24.75 24.47 -7.38
CA TYR A 522 -24.53 23.93 -6.04
C TYR A 522 -24.08 22.47 -6.10
N GLU A 523 -23.03 22.15 -5.33
CA GLU A 523 -22.70 20.77 -4.98
C GLU A 523 -23.27 20.48 -3.58
N VAL A 524 -24.03 19.39 -3.45
CA VAL A 524 -24.71 18.99 -2.23
C VAL A 524 -24.16 17.65 -1.75
N ASP A 525 -23.56 17.64 -0.56
CA ASP A 525 -23.01 16.45 0.08
C ASP A 525 -24.07 15.72 0.92
N PHE A 526 -24.40 14.51 0.51
CA PHE A 526 -25.30 13.56 1.14
C PHE A 526 -24.55 12.39 1.80
N THR A 527 -23.26 12.48 2.09
CA THR A 527 -22.49 11.36 2.67
C THR A 527 -23.11 10.79 3.96
N GLU A 528 -23.67 11.65 4.82
CA GLU A 528 -24.38 11.23 6.04
C GLU A 528 -25.82 10.71 5.76
N ASN A 529 -26.40 11.11 4.63
CA ASN A 529 -27.80 10.93 4.26
C ASN A 529 -27.92 10.44 2.80
N ARG A 530 -27.18 9.38 2.46
CA ARG A 530 -26.95 8.95 1.07
C ARG A 530 -28.22 8.70 0.29
N LEU A 531 -28.26 9.09 -0.98
CA LEU A 531 -29.34 8.76 -1.90
C LEU A 531 -29.44 7.23 -2.07
N PRO A 532 -30.65 6.69 -2.31
CA PRO A 532 -30.81 5.28 -2.67
C PRO A 532 -30.34 5.02 -4.10
N GLY A 533 -29.97 3.76 -4.39
CA GLY A 533 -29.56 3.32 -5.73
C GLY A 533 -30.71 3.07 -6.72
N TYR A 534 -31.94 3.44 -6.35
CA TYR A 534 -33.13 3.43 -7.22
C TYR A 534 -33.62 4.87 -7.43
N GLU A 535 -34.48 5.09 -8.42
CA GLU A 535 -35.04 6.42 -8.70
C GLU A 535 -35.73 7.00 -7.46
N THR A 536 -35.27 8.17 -7.02
CA THR A 536 -35.80 8.90 -5.88
C THR A 536 -36.22 10.31 -6.29
N THR A 537 -37.05 10.95 -5.47
CA THR A 537 -37.36 12.37 -5.63
C THR A 537 -36.41 13.19 -4.77
N LEU A 538 -35.57 13.99 -5.42
CA LEU A 538 -34.83 15.08 -4.79
C LEU A 538 -35.75 16.31 -4.70
N PHE A 539 -35.86 16.86 -3.51
CA PHE A 539 -36.55 18.11 -3.23
C PHE A 539 -35.53 19.24 -3.23
N VAL A 540 -35.79 20.25 -4.06
CA VAL A 540 -34.99 21.47 -4.17
C VAL A 540 -35.90 22.64 -3.77
N GLU A 541 -35.49 23.42 -2.78
CA GLU A 541 -36.22 24.57 -2.25
C GLU A 541 -35.27 25.75 -2.07
N VAL A 542 -35.18 26.57 -3.12
CA VAL A 542 -34.27 27.73 -3.19
C VAL A 542 -35.02 28.96 -3.72
N LYS A 543 -34.44 30.14 -3.54
CA LYS A 543 -34.97 31.39 -4.08
C LYS A 543 -33.90 32.14 -4.86
N ASP A 544 -34.32 32.86 -5.88
CA ASP A 544 -33.50 33.90 -6.50
C ASP A 544 -33.37 35.14 -5.59
N TYR A 545 -32.67 36.15 -6.09
CA TYR A 545 -32.49 37.44 -5.43
C TYR A 545 -33.75 38.32 -5.36
N SER A 546 -34.72 38.08 -6.25
CA SER A 546 -36.06 38.70 -6.22
C SER A 546 -36.94 38.10 -5.11
N GLY A 547 -36.55 36.96 -4.56
CA GLY A 547 -37.24 36.21 -3.53
C GLY A 547 -38.31 35.26 -4.08
N ASN A 548 -38.35 35.02 -5.40
CA ASN A 548 -39.25 34.03 -5.96
C ASN A 548 -38.70 32.64 -5.69
N ALA A 549 -39.58 31.72 -5.29
CA ALA A 549 -39.20 30.34 -5.05
C ALA A 549 -39.29 29.54 -6.34
N ASN A 550 -38.40 28.57 -6.52
CA ASN A 550 -38.49 27.63 -7.63
C ASN A 550 -39.87 26.94 -7.65
N ALA A 551 -40.55 27.02 -8.80
CA ALA A 551 -41.93 26.51 -8.93
C ALA A 551 -41.98 24.97 -8.86
N VAL A 552 -41.02 24.31 -9.50
CA VAL A 552 -40.85 22.86 -9.46
C VAL A 552 -39.90 22.54 -8.32
N LYS A 553 -40.42 21.89 -7.27
CA LYS A 553 -39.62 21.47 -6.10
C LYS A 553 -39.13 20.04 -6.21
N GLU A 554 -39.81 19.20 -6.98
CA GLU A 554 -39.58 17.77 -7.04
C GLU A 554 -38.86 17.39 -8.33
N HIS A 555 -37.70 16.74 -8.19
CA HIS A 555 -36.90 16.29 -9.32
C HIS A 555 -36.61 14.80 -9.17
N LYS A 556 -36.91 14.02 -10.22
CA LYS A 556 -36.56 12.60 -10.26
C LYS A 556 -35.08 12.45 -10.53
N VAL A 557 -34.41 11.70 -9.67
CA VAL A 557 -32.96 11.49 -9.72
C VAL A 557 -32.68 10.01 -9.51
N THR A 558 -31.86 9.43 -10.38
CA THR A 558 -31.29 8.10 -10.17
C THR A 558 -29.81 8.27 -9.87
N ALA A 559 -29.42 7.99 -8.63
CA ALA A 559 -28.04 8.07 -8.21
C ALA A 559 -27.21 6.97 -8.87
N THR A 560 -26.10 7.34 -9.47
CA THR A 560 -25.12 6.38 -10.00
C THR A 560 -24.32 5.77 -8.86
N VAL A 561 -23.98 4.49 -9.00
CA VAL A 561 -23.19 3.76 -8.01
C VAL A 561 -21.73 3.75 -8.45
N ASP A 562 -20.83 4.17 -7.56
CA ASP A 562 -19.39 4.11 -7.81
C ASP A 562 -18.88 2.66 -7.63
N LEU A 563 -18.57 2.01 -8.75
CA LEU A 563 -17.96 0.67 -8.80
C LEU A 563 -16.43 0.72 -8.99
N VAL A 564 -15.85 1.91 -9.08
CA VAL A 564 -14.43 2.07 -9.38
C VAL A 564 -13.63 1.89 -8.10
N GLN A 565 -12.69 0.95 -8.10
CA GLN A 565 -11.80 0.75 -6.95
C GLN A 565 -10.82 1.93 -6.80
N PRO A 566 -10.51 2.36 -5.56
CA PRO A 566 -9.49 3.37 -5.31
C PRO A 566 -8.10 2.88 -5.74
N ARG A 567 -7.23 3.83 -6.12
CA ARG A 567 -5.85 3.58 -6.51
C ARG A 567 -4.91 4.54 -5.81
N LEU A 568 -3.75 4.03 -5.39
CA LEU A 568 -2.64 4.87 -4.96
C LEU A 568 -1.94 5.43 -6.21
N ILE A 569 -1.94 6.76 -6.34
CA ILE A 569 -1.43 7.48 -7.52
C ILE A 569 -0.11 8.20 -7.26
N ASP A 570 0.26 8.42 -6.00
CA ASP A 570 1.56 9.00 -5.64
C ASP A 570 2.06 8.48 -4.29
N ALA A 571 3.37 8.38 -4.17
CA ALA A 571 4.09 7.99 -2.95
C ALA A 571 5.46 8.71 -2.95
N SER A 572 5.59 9.77 -2.16
CA SER A 572 6.79 10.60 -2.11
C SER A 572 7.27 10.83 -0.69
N TYR A 573 8.57 10.81 -0.44
CA TYR A 573 9.13 10.91 0.90
C TYR A 573 9.89 12.22 1.09
N GLY A 574 9.62 12.92 2.19
CA GLY A 574 10.33 14.15 2.59
C GLY A 574 9.99 15.40 1.77
N THR A 575 9.13 15.30 0.75
CA THR A 575 8.73 16.39 -0.16
C THR A 575 7.67 17.30 0.45
N ASP A 576 6.63 16.70 1.01
CA ASP A 576 5.50 17.43 1.63
C ASP A 576 5.70 17.64 3.12
N VAL A 577 6.22 16.62 3.82
CA VAL A 577 6.55 16.64 5.24
C VAL A 577 7.92 16.01 5.42
N ALA A 578 8.82 16.74 6.08
CA ALA A 578 10.18 16.27 6.32
C ALA A 578 10.17 14.92 7.05
N HIS A 579 10.99 13.97 6.56
CA HIS A 579 11.17 12.63 7.12
C HIS A 579 9.90 11.74 7.17
N GLN A 580 8.88 12.04 6.37
CA GLN A 580 7.68 11.22 6.27
C GLN A 580 7.40 10.83 4.82
N LEU A 581 6.75 9.68 4.63
CA LEU A 581 6.22 9.26 3.34
C LEU A 581 4.81 9.83 3.18
N THR A 582 4.57 10.64 2.15
CA THR A 582 3.25 11.10 1.77
C THR A 582 2.71 10.23 0.64
N VAL A 583 1.52 9.67 0.86
CA VAL A 583 0.82 8.83 -0.10
C VAL A 583 -0.48 9.51 -0.54
N ARG A 584 -0.85 9.38 -1.81
CA ARG A 584 -2.07 9.96 -2.37
C ARG A 584 -2.90 8.95 -3.13
N PHE A 585 -4.20 8.98 -2.88
CA PHE A 585 -5.22 8.21 -3.57
C PHE A 585 -5.97 9.08 -4.59
N ASP A 586 -6.52 8.44 -5.63
CA ASP A 586 -7.33 9.11 -6.66
C ASP A 586 -8.73 9.52 -6.17
N LYS A 587 -9.21 8.91 -5.07
CA LYS A 587 -10.46 9.24 -4.40
C LYS A 587 -10.32 9.17 -2.88
N ALA A 588 -11.33 9.63 -2.16
CA ALA A 588 -11.34 9.65 -0.70
C ALA A 588 -11.39 8.22 -0.14
N VAL A 589 -10.53 7.90 0.82
CA VAL A 589 -10.38 6.56 1.39
C VAL A 589 -10.28 6.57 2.92
N ASP A 590 -10.51 5.42 3.53
CA ASP A 590 -10.17 5.15 4.93
C ASP A 590 -8.82 4.40 5.00
N ALA A 591 -7.74 5.17 5.13
CA ALA A 591 -6.37 4.66 5.14
C ALA A 591 -5.56 5.07 6.39
N ALA A 592 -6.19 5.60 7.44
CA ALA A 592 -5.48 6.12 8.63
C ALA A 592 -4.98 5.04 9.62
N ASP A 593 -4.81 3.80 9.16
CA ASP A 593 -4.38 2.66 9.98
C ASP A 593 -3.09 2.07 9.40
N ILE A 594 -2.09 1.87 10.27
CA ILE A 594 -0.78 1.33 9.91
C ILE A 594 -0.87 -0.05 9.22
N LYS A 595 -1.94 -0.83 9.48
CA LYS A 595 -2.12 -2.17 8.91
C LYS A 595 -2.18 -2.19 7.38
N TYR A 596 -2.57 -1.08 6.76
CA TYR A 596 -2.69 -0.98 5.32
C TYR A 596 -1.33 -0.78 4.62
N PHE A 597 -0.26 -0.46 5.37
CA PHE A 597 1.03 -0.08 4.83
C PHE A 597 2.11 -1.09 5.25
N SER A 598 2.76 -1.70 4.26
CA SER A 598 3.96 -2.52 4.47
C SER A 598 5.13 -1.87 3.75
N VAL A 599 6.16 -1.48 4.52
CA VAL A 599 7.38 -0.88 3.99
C VAL A 599 8.55 -1.80 4.26
N LYS A 600 9.37 -2.07 3.24
CA LYS A 600 10.52 -2.98 3.34
C LYS A 600 11.77 -2.42 2.66
N LYS A 601 12.95 -2.72 3.22
CA LYS A 601 14.25 -2.53 2.57
C LYS A 601 14.89 -3.90 2.35
N GLY A 602 14.84 -4.41 1.12
CA GLY A 602 15.16 -5.82 0.87
C GLY A 602 14.19 -6.74 1.62
N SER A 603 14.72 -7.61 2.48
CA SER A 603 13.93 -8.48 3.36
C SER A 603 13.46 -7.81 4.66
N ASP A 604 14.09 -6.69 5.05
CA ASP A 604 13.87 -6.08 6.35
C ASP A 604 12.56 -5.28 6.35
N VAL A 605 11.70 -5.55 7.34
CA VAL A 605 10.46 -4.80 7.56
C VAL A 605 10.77 -3.50 8.29
N ILE A 606 10.32 -2.38 7.73
CA ILE A 606 10.48 -1.06 8.31
C ILE A 606 9.19 -0.73 9.07
N PRO A 607 9.26 -0.58 10.41
CA PRO A 607 8.07 -0.35 11.22
C PRO A 607 7.50 1.06 10.97
N VAL A 608 6.23 1.10 10.58
CA VAL A 608 5.42 2.33 10.51
C VAL A 608 5.00 2.70 11.93
N LYS A 609 5.25 3.94 12.32
CA LYS A 609 4.90 4.50 13.64
C LYS A 609 3.46 4.99 13.66
N ASN A 610 3.04 5.70 12.61
CA ASN A 610 1.71 6.29 12.53
C ASN A 610 1.31 6.53 11.07
N VAL A 611 0.01 6.53 10.79
CA VAL A 611 -0.57 7.01 9.53
C VAL A 611 -1.70 7.96 9.85
N TYR A 612 -1.70 9.14 9.25
CA TYR A 612 -2.75 10.13 9.48
C TYR A 612 -3.10 10.90 8.23
N VAL A 613 -4.36 11.34 8.14
CA VAL A 613 -4.83 12.14 7.01
C VAL A 613 -4.15 13.51 7.02
N LYS A 614 -3.70 13.97 5.85
CA LYS A 614 -3.21 15.34 5.68
C LYS A 614 -4.43 16.29 5.76
N PRO A 615 -4.47 17.26 6.69
CA PRO A 615 -5.61 18.15 6.83
C PRO A 615 -5.96 18.89 5.54
N GLY A 616 -7.26 19.04 5.25
CA GLY A 616 -7.77 19.78 4.10
C GLY A 616 -7.67 19.06 2.74
N THR A 617 -7.44 17.74 2.74
CA THR A 617 -7.27 16.92 1.51
C THR A 617 -8.42 15.95 1.23
N ASP A 618 -9.56 16.12 1.92
CA ASP A 618 -10.78 15.31 1.73
C ASP A 618 -10.51 13.79 1.78
N ASN A 619 -9.66 13.35 2.72
CA ASN A 619 -9.24 11.97 2.90
C ASN A 619 -8.60 11.32 1.66
N LYS A 620 -7.96 12.12 0.79
CA LYS A 620 -7.20 11.61 -0.37
C LYS A 620 -5.70 11.50 -0.12
N VAL A 621 -5.15 12.21 0.87
CA VAL A 621 -3.70 12.25 1.12
C VAL A 621 -3.40 11.87 2.56
N PHE A 622 -2.44 10.98 2.77
CA PHE A 622 -2.03 10.49 4.09
C PHE A 622 -0.52 10.63 4.25
N ASN A 623 -0.11 10.99 5.46
CA ASN A 623 1.29 10.97 5.86
C ASN A 623 1.55 9.70 6.67
N VAL A 624 2.64 9.01 6.32
CA VAL A 624 3.13 7.79 6.94
C VAL A 624 4.43 8.13 7.66
N GLU A 625 4.40 8.04 8.98
CA GLU A 625 5.51 8.31 9.88
C GLU A 625 6.23 7.01 10.25
N PHE A 626 7.56 7.04 10.34
CA PHE A 626 8.38 5.88 10.71
C PHE A 626 9.08 6.12 12.06
N TYR A 627 9.50 5.04 12.73
CA TYR A 627 10.31 5.16 13.97
C TYR A 627 11.73 5.68 13.73
N SER A 628 12.22 5.59 12.49
CA SER A 628 13.55 6.01 12.08
C SER A 628 13.49 6.74 10.75
N ASN A 629 14.37 7.73 10.56
CA ASN A 629 14.53 8.40 9.28
C ASN A 629 14.96 7.41 8.19
N LEU A 630 14.31 7.47 7.03
CA LEU A 630 14.60 6.62 5.88
C LEU A 630 15.56 7.29 4.91
N SER A 631 16.48 6.50 4.35
CA SER A 631 17.33 6.86 3.20
C SER A 631 17.46 5.69 2.21
N GLY A 632 17.49 6.01 0.92
CA GLY A 632 17.58 5.05 -0.18
C GLY A 632 16.21 4.57 -0.71
N THR A 633 16.19 3.48 -1.47
CA THR A 633 14.94 2.94 -2.06
C THR A 633 14.29 1.91 -1.15
N TYR A 634 12.96 1.98 -1.01
CA TYR A 634 12.14 1.06 -0.21
C TYR A 634 11.01 0.50 -1.04
N ASN A 635 10.60 -0.73 -0.77
CA ASN A 635 9.36 -1.29 -1.28
C ASN A 635 8.20 -0.80 -0.41
N LEU A 636 7.13 -0.36 -1.05
CA LEU A 636 5.88 0.04 -0.45
C LEU A 636 4.76 -0.84 -1.03
N LYS A 637 4.12 -1.58 -0.14
CA LYS A 637 2.87 -2.26 -0.42
C LYS A 637 1.74 -1.59 0.35
N VAL A 638 0.67 -1.23 -0.36
CA VAL A 638 -0.58 -0.72 0.22
C VAL A 638 -1.73 -1.62 -0.21
N SER A 639 -2.44 -2.20 0.75
CA SER A 639 -3.56 -3.12 0.48
C SER A 639 -4.72 -2.88 1.42
N ASP A 640 -5.89 -3.42 1.06
CA ASP A 640 -7.10 -3.49 1.89
C ASP A 640 -7.72 -2.14 2.31
N VAL A 641 -7.17 -1.03 1.83
CA VAL A 641 -7.77 0.31 1.95
C VAL A 641 -9.09 0.33 1.20
N LYS A 642 -10.12 0.91 1.82
CA LYS A 642 -11.45 1.06 1.22
C LYS A 642 -11.74 2.51 0.93
N ASP A 643 -12.45 2.77 -0.15
CA ASP A 643 -13.01 4.11 -0.38
C ASP A 643 -14.13 4.44 0.63
N LEU A 644 -14.49 5.72 0.68
CA LEU A 644 -15.55 6.22 1.54
C LEU A 644 -16.95 6.16 0.89
N THR A 645 -17.10 5.45 -0.24
CA THR A 645 -18.41 5.28 -0.90
C THR A 645 -19.29 4.30 -0.11
N ALA A 646 -20.55 4.16 -0.51
CA ALA A 646 -21.47 3.20 0.08
C ALA A 646 -21.02 1.75 -0.06
N LEU A 647 -20.40 1.41 -1.19
CA LEU A 647 -19.91 0.06 -1.44
C LEU A 647 -18.58 -0.24 -0.74
N LYS A 648 -17.85 0.80 -0.31
CA LYS A 648 -16.53 0.68 0.31
C LYS A 648 -15.60 -0.18 -0.56
N ASN A 649 -15.48 0.17 -1.83
CA ASN A 649 -14.69 -0.61 -2.78
C ASN A 649 -13.25 -0.70 -2.27
N THR A 650 -12.70 -1.91 -2.25
CA THR A 650 -11.33 -2.14 -1.78
C THR A 650 -10.35 -1.80 -2.90
N MET A 651 -9.25 -1.14 -2.57
CA MET A 651 -8.24 -0.73 -3.54
C MET A 651 -7.65 -1.93 -4.28
N VAL A 652 -7.22 -1.69 -5.51
CA VAL A 652 -6.24 -2.59 -6.14
C VAL A 652 -4.95 -2.49 -5.32
N THR A 653 -4.40 -3.63 -4.88
CA THR A 653 -3.15 -3.65 -4.12
C THR A 653 -2.06 -2.91 -4.89
N TYR A 654 -1.49 -1.90 -4.25
CA TYR A 654 -0.34 -1.18 -4.76
C TYR A 654 0.91 -1.89 -4.26
N ASP A 655 1.83 -2.22 -5.17
CA ASP A 655 3.11 -2.84 -4.86
C ASP A 655 4.17 -2.23 -5.78
N SER A 656 4.98 -1.33 -5.22
CA SER A 656 6.02 -0.60 -5.96
C SER A 656 7.11 -0.15 -5.00
N THR A 657 8.08 0.63 -5.49
CA THR A 657 9.11 1.26 -4.67
C THR A 657 8.91 2.76 -4.57
N PHE A 658 9.29 3.34 -3.44
CA PHE A 658 9.53 4.78 -3.34
C PHE A 658 10.99 5.05 -2.98
N LEU A 659 11.50 6.17 -3.45
CA LEU A 659 12.82 6.67 -3.08
C LEU A 659 12.66 7.59 -1.87
N ALA A 660 13.23 7.20 -0.73
CA ALA A 660 13.53 8.13 0.34
C ALA A 660 14.77 8.93 -0.07
N SER A 661 14.54 9.89 -0.98
CA SER A 661 15.59 10.75 -1.53
C SER A 661 16.05 11.73 -0.48
N ASP A 662 17.36 11.74 -0.27
CA ASP A 662 18.03 12.70 0.59
C ASP A 662 17.98 14.10 -0.05
N SER A 663 17.34 15.04 0.63
CA SER A 663 17.25 16.45 0.22
C SER A 663 18.34 17.33 0.85
N ALA A 664 19.26 16.74 1.62
CA ALA A 664 20.37 17.46 2.25
C ALA A 664 21.65 17.41 1.38
N ALA A 665 22.43 18.48 1.43
CA ALA A 665 23.77 18.56 0.81
C ALA A 665 24.84 17.84 1.66
N PRO A 666 25.71 16.98 1.08
CA PRO A 666 26.59 16.08 1.84
C PRO A 666 27.37 16.79 2.96
N GLN A 667 27.45 16.19 4.14
CA GLN A 667 28.21 16.71 5.28
C GLN A 667 29.28 15.69 5.73
N LEU A 668 30.32 16.15 6.43
CA LEU A 668 31.27 15.25 7.08
C LEU A 668 30.61 14.59 8.29
N GLU A 669 30.79 13.26 8.45
CA GLU A 669 30.38 12.60 9.69
C GLU A 669 31.18 13.16 10.88
N ALA A 670 30.62 13.11 12.10
CA ALA A 670 31.28 13.60 13.31
C ALA A 670 32.67 12.96 13.55
N TYR A 671 32.84 11.70 13.13
CA TYR A 671 34.11 10.95 13.15
C TYR A 671 34.67 10.74 11.73
N GLY A 672 34.26 11.58 10.79
CA GLY A 672 34.49 11.40 9.37
C GLY A 672 35.88 11.82 8.90
N VAL A 673 36.69 12.47 9.74
CA VAL A 673 38.06 12.89 9.39
C VAL A 673 39.07 12.00 10.10
N ASP A 674 39.87 11.27 9.33
CA ASP A 674 40.92 10.39 9.84
C ASP A 674 42.25 10.66 9.14
N VAL A 675 43.31 10.87 9.92
CA VAL A 675 44.60 11.42 9.46
C VAL A 675 45.70 10.49 9.89
N ASN A 676 46.54 10.03 8.97
CA ASN A 676 47.69 9.16 9.26
C ASN A 676 48.97 9.79 8.70
N ASN A 677 49.90 10.20 9.58
CA ASN A 677 51.13 10.85 9.16
C ASN A 677 52.09 9.89 8.46
N SER A 678 52.16 8.64 8.93
CA SER A 678 53.08 7.62 8.39
C SER A 678 52.76 7.31 6.92
N ASN A 679 51.47 7.20 6.61
CA ASN A 679 50.98 6.95 5.25
C ASN A 679 50.79 8.25 4.44
N ARG A 680 50.85 9.41 5.11
CA ARG A 680 50.51 10.74 4.57
C ARG A 680 49.10 10.79 3.97
N THR A 681 48.12 10.21 4.66
CA THR A 681 46.75 10.10 4.16
C THR A 681 45.75 10.83 5.04
N VAL A 682 44.77 11.47 4.40
CA VAL A 682 43.59 12.02 5.05
C VAL A 682 42.35 11.35 4.45
N ALA A 683 41.63 10.57 5.24
CA ALA A 683 40.35 10.00 4.88
C ALA A 683 39.22 10.91 5.34
N LEU A 684 38.27 11.15 4.44
CA LEU A 684 37.06 11.94 4.68
C LEU A 684 35.85 11.03 4.42
N THR A 685 34.99 10.88 5.41
CA THR A 685 33.76 10.09 5.37
C THR A 685 32.57 11.00 5.56
N PHE A 686 31.61 10.86 4.65
CA PHE A 686 30.43 11.71 4.59
C PHE A 686 29.21 10.99 5.14
N ASP A 687 28.23 11.74 5.60
CA ASP A 687 26.99 11.20 6.17
C ASP A 687 26.09 10.50 5.15
N ARG A 688 26.40 10.63 3.86
CA ARG A 688 25.70 10.01 2.73
C ARG A 688 26.61 9.75 1.55
N GLU A 689 26.14 8.92 0.62
CA GLU A 689 26.83 8.66 -0.64
C GLU A 689 26.83 9.91 -1.53
N ILE A 690 27.99 10.19 -2.12
CA ILE A 690 28.25 11.34 -3.00
C ILE A 690 28.33 10.84 -4.45
N ASP A 691 27.89 11.69 -5.37
CA ASP A 691 28.10 11.49 -6.80
C ASP A 691 29.59 11.31 -7.10
N LEU A 692 29.93 10.17 -7.70
CA LEU A 692 31.31 9.76 -7.93
C LEU A 692 32.07 10.73 -8.83
N ALA A 693 31.40 11.43 -9.75
CA ALA A 693 32.05 12.39 -10.64
C ALA A 693 32.50 13.63 -9.86
N THR A 694 31.64 14.16 -8.98
CA THR A 694 32.03 15.27 -8.11
C THR A 694 33.02 14.85 -7.03
N LEU A 695 32.90 13.65 -6.48
CA LEU A 695 33.80 13.15 -5.43
C LEU A 695 35.22 12.87 -5.94
N ASN A 696 35.37 12.35 -7.17
CA ASN A 696 36.68 12.16 -7.79
C ASN A 696 37.29 13.47 -8.34
N ASN A 697 36.51 14.56 -8.43
CA ASN A 697 37.01 15.81 -8.98
C ASN A 697 37.91 16.53 -7.98
N ARG A 698 39.20 16.58 -8.30
CA ARG A 698 40.25 17.20 -7.49
C ARG A 698 40.02 18.69 -7.27
N ALA A 699 39.35 19.37 -8.19
CA ALA A 699 39.02 20.79 -8.07
C ALA A 699 38.09 21.11 -6.89
N ASN A 700 37.43 20.08 -6.33
CA ASN A 700 36.54 20.23 -5.19
C ASN A 700 37.26 20.19 -3.83
N TYR A 701 38.60 20.01 -3.82
CA TYR A 701 39.39 19.90 -2.58
C TYR A 701 40.49 20.97 -2.50
N TYR A 702 40.61 21.55 -1.31
CA TYR A 702 41.60 22.55 -0.95
C TYR A 702 42.27 22.16 0.37
N ILE A 703 43.45 22.70 0.64
CA ILE A 703 44.19 22.46 1.88
C ILE A 703 44.67 23.77 2.49
N GLY A 704 44.59 23.85 3.82
CA GLY A 704 45.32 24.85 4.59
C GLY A 704 46.79 24.46 4.66
N PHE A 705 47.61 25.00 3.77
CA PHE A 705 49.02 24.65 3.61
C PHE A 705 49.93 25.72 4.24
N ASN A 706 50.86 25.28 5.09
CA ASN A 706 51.89 26.13 5.67
C ASN A 706 53.27 25.77 5.10
N LYS A 707 53.76 26.61 4.20
CA LYS A 707 55.05 26.41 3.52
C LYS A 707 56.20 26.64 4.48
N ASN A 708 57.25 25.82 4.37
CA ASN A 708 58.45 25.97 5.20
C ASN A 708 59.05 27.38 5.06
N GLY A 709 59.30 28.06 6.18
CA GLY A 709 59.77 29.45 6.22
C GLY A 709 58.69 30.53 6.05
N SER A 710 57.40 30.16 5.94
CA SER A 710 56.26 31.09 5.95
C SER A 710 55.62 31.14 7.34
N SER A 711 55.19 32.33 7.76
CA SER A 711 54.35 32.51 8.96
C SER A 711 52.85 32.50 8.67
N GLN A 712 52.46 32.41 7.39
CA GLN A 712 51.06 32.43 6.95
C GLN A 712 50.65 31.10 6.33
N THR A 713 49.49 30.60 6.77
CA THR A 713 48.83 29.43 6.18
C THR A 713 48.02 29.90 4.98
N GLN A 714 48.21 29.26 3.82
CA GLN A 714 47.51 29.57 2.59
C GLN A 714 46.47 28.48 2.32
N ASN A 715 45.29 28.87 1.87
CA ASN A 715 44.30 27.92 1.38
C ASN A 715 44.50 27.73 -0.12
N ILE A 716 45.04 26.58 -0.52
CA ILE A 716 45.39 26.25 -1.92
C ILE A 716 44.60 25.04 -2.39
N SER A 717 44.31 24.93 -3.68
CA SER A 717 43.79 23.68 -4.26
C SER A 717 44.80 22.55 -4.03
N ILE A 718 44.32 21.31 -3.84
CA ILE A 718 45.24 20.18 -3.67
C ILE A 718 46.18 20.06 -4.90
N PRO A 719 47.50 19.90 -4.71
CA PRO A 719 48.42 19.78 -5.83
C PRO A 719 48.20 18.47 -6.63
N ASN A 720 48.71 18.40 -7.87
CA ASN A 720 48.46 17.31 -8.84
C ASN A 720 49.02 15.93 -8.43
N ASP A 721 49.93 15.88 -7.47
CA ASP A 721 50.52 14.66 -6.92
C ASP A 721 49.72 14.06 -5.75
N VAL A 722 48.73 14.77 -5.19
CA VAL A 722 47.82 14.24 -4.15
C VAL A 722 46.80 13.26 -4.76
N GLN A 723 46.92 11.97 -4.51
CA GLN A 723 45.96 11.01 -5.09
C GLN A 723 44.60 11.11 -4.38
N VAL A 724 43.51 11.12 -5.16
CA VAL A 724 42.13 11.13 -4.67
C VAL A 724 41.54 9.74 -4.92
N ASN A 725 41.41 8.95 -3.86
CA ASN A 725 40.94 7.58 -3.95
C ASN A 725 39.54 7.47 -3.34
N VAL A 726 38.53 7.27 -4.18
CA VAL A 726 37.15 7.08 -3.73
C VAL A 726 36.93 5.65 -3.26
N LEU A 727 36.33 5.49 -2.07
CA LEU A 727 36.07 4.22 -1.40
C LEU A 727 34.60 4.16 -0.94
N ASP A 728 34.22 3.01 -0.38
CA ASP A 728 32.90 2.76 0.23
C ASP A 728 31.71 3.18 -0.68
N SER A 729 31.78 2.79 -1.95
CA SER A 729 30.75 3.08 -2.96
C SER A 729 30.40 4.57 -3.13
N GLY A 730 31.32 5.48 -2.78
CA GLY A 730 31.12 6.92 -2.87
C GLY A 730 30.76 7.61 -1.55
N LYS A 731 30.85 6.92 -0.40
CA LYS A 731 30.63 7.53 0.93
C LYS A 731 31.92 8.06 1.58
N SER A 732 33.09 7.60 1.12
CA SER A 732 34.39 8.05 1.64
C SER A 732 35.38 8.36 0.52
N VAL A 733 36.32 9.27 0.81
CA VAL A 733 37.46 9.59 -0.07
C VAL A 733 38.75 9.63 0.75
N VAL A 734 39.83 9.09 0.20
CA VAL A 734 41.16 9.14 0.80
C VAL A 734 42.07 10.00 -0.07
N LEU A 735 42.59 11.07 0.53
CA LEU A 735 43.61 11.93 -0.05
C LEU A 735 44.98 11.41 0.36
N VAL A 736 45.78 10.95 -0.60
CA VAL A 736 47.15 10.46 -0.36
C VAL A 736 48.14 11.52 -0.79
N PHE A 737 48.85 12.10 0.17
CA PHE A 737 49.76 13.22 -0.05
C PHE A 737 51.18 12.75 -0.42
N PRO A 738 51.89 13.49 -1.29
CA PRO A 738 53.31 13.24 -1.58
C PRO A 738 54.18 13.49 -0.34
N GLN A 739 55.45 13.08 -0.41
CA GLN A 739 56.41 13.39 0.67
C GLN A 739 56.66 14.90 0.82
N TYR A 740 56.62 15.65 -0.28
CA TYR A 740 56.86 17.09 -0.30
C TYR A 740 55.82 17.81 -1.15
N ILE A 741 55.37 18.99 -0.71
CA ILE A 741 54.59 19.95 -1.50
C ILE A 741 55.40 21.24 -1.54
N GLU A 742 55.73 21.74 -2.74
CA GLU A 742 56.57 22.93 -2.94
C GLU A 742 57.87 22.96 -2.09
N GLY A 743 58.53 21.81 -1.95
CA GLY A 743 59.75 21.65 -1.15
C GLY A 743 59.55 21.59 0.37
N THR A 744 58.30 21.64 0.87
CA THR A 744 57.95 21.47 2.29
C THR A 744 57.54 20.03 2.56
N SER A 745 58.13 19.38 3.56
CA SER A 745 57.75 18.02 3.97
C SER A 745 56.30 17.98 4.44
N VAL A 746 55.50 17.05 3.94
CA VAL A 746 54.09 16.90 4.34
C VAL A 746 54.00 16.26 5.72
N SER A 747 53.23 16.89 6.61
CA SER A 747 52.90 16.44 7.96
C SER A 747 51.61 17.14 8.43
N PHE A 748 50.86 16.46 9.29
CA PHE A 748 49.59 16.93 9.83
C PHE A 748 49.71 17.07 11.37
N PRO A 749 49.33 18.23 11.95
CA PRO A 749 48.78 19.40 11.27
C PRO A 749 49.83 20.37 10.72
N SER A 750 51.13 20.15 10.90
CA SER A 750 52.14 21.21 10.75
C SER A 750 52.18 21.88 9.37
N SER A 751 52.38 21.13 8.29
CA SER A 751 52.44 21.69 6.94
C SER A 751 51.10 21.60 6.19
N VAL A 752 50.24 20.64 6.54
CA VAL A 752 48.85 20.58 6.06
C VAL A 752 47.92 20.57 7.28
N GLN A 753 47.21 21.68 7.50
CA GLN A 753 46.43 21.93 8.72
C GLN A 753 44.97 21.52 8.61
N SER A 754 44.37 21.64 7.43
CA SER A 754 42.96 21.35 7.18
C SER A 754 42.74 20.93 5.73
N VAL A 755 41.65 20.23 5.48
CA VAL A 755 41.10 20.04 4.13
C VAL A 755 39.81 20.84 4.04
N SER A 756 39.63 21.59 2.95
CA SER A 756 38.35 22.21 2.62
C SER A 756 37.76 21.59 1.37
N ILE A 757 36.43 21.57 1.31
CA ILE A 757 35.66 20.88 0.29
C ILE A 757 34.56 21.82 -0.20
N ALA A 758 34.32 21.86 -1.51
CA ALA A 758 33.21 22.61 -2.09
C ALA A 758 32.63 21.88 -3.30
N GLY A 759 31.32 21.99 -3.53
CA GLY A 759 30.70 21.55 -4.79
C GLY A 759 30.54 20.03 -4.97
N LEU A 760 30.84 19.21 -3.95
CA LEU A 760 30.42 17.80 -3.92
C LEU A 760 28.90 17.68 -3.94
N LYS A 761 28.35 16.77 -4.74
CA LYS A 761 26.90 16.56 -4.86
C LYS A 761 26.50 15.21 -4.26
N SER A 762 25.37 15.15 -3.57
CA SER A 762 24.73 13.87 -3.28
C SER A 762 24.40 13.13 -4.59
N LYS A 763 24.13 11.82 -4.54
CA LYS A 763 23.60 11.08 -5.71
C LYS A 763 22.29 11.67 -6.25
N THR A 764 21.57 12.44 -5.43
CA THR A 764 20.31 13.13 -5.75
C THR A 764 20.50 14.59 -6.18
N GLY A 765 21.75 15.08 -6.26
CA GLY A 765 22.13 16.34 -6.91
C GLY A 765 22.32 17.56 -6.00
N GLN A 766 22.09 17.45 -4.69
CA GLN A 766 22.30 18.55 -3.74
C GLN A 766 23.79 18.80 -3.53
N ALA A 767 24.25 20.01 -3.83
CA ALA A 767 25.66 20.39 -3.71
C ALA A 767 26.01 20.94 -2.32
N THR A 768 27.16 20.54 -1.77
CA THR A 768 27.71 21.17 -0.57
C THR A 768 28.23 22.58 -0.85
N GLY A 769 28.03 23.46 0.13
CA GLY A 769 28.80 24.71 0.26
C GLY A 769 30.25 24.45 0.69
N TRP A 770 30.92 25.50 1.16
CA TRP A 770 32.29 25.40 1.65
C TRP A 770 32.33 24.71 3.03
N ILE A 771 32.91 23.51 3.09
CA ILE A 771 33.14 22.75 4.33
C ILE A 771 34.63 22.70 4.60
N THR A 772 35.07 23.14 5.78
CA THR A 772 36.47 23.01 6.21
C THR A 772 36.54 22.03 7.38
N THR A 773 37.45 21.05 7.32
CA THR A 773 37.71 20.18 8.46
C THR A 773 38.24 20.98 9.64
N GLY A 774 38.12 20.42 10.86
CA GLY A 774 38.96 20.88 11.96
C GLY A 774 40.46 20.68 11.67
N ILE A 775 41.31 21.07 12.63
CA ILE A 775 42.76 20.84 12.56
C ILE A 775 43.02 19.33 12.41
N LEU A 776 43.84 18.96 11.42
CA LEU A 776 44.18 17.58 11.08
C LEU A 776 45.15 16.97 12.10
N ASN A 777 44.62 16.60 13.26
CA ASN A 777 45.37 15.90 14.29
C ASN A 777 45.25 14.39 14.11
N GLU A 778 46.39 13.70 14.02
CA GLU A 778 46.44 12.24 14.08
C GLU A 778 46.05 11.76 15.48
N THR A 779 45.17 10.78 15.53
CA THR A 779 44.68 10.14 16.75
C THR A 779 44.63 8.64 16.52
N GLU A 780 44.87 7.86 17.57
CA GLU A 780 44.81 6.40 17.47
C GLU A 780 43.39 5.89 17.22
N LEU A 781 43.27 4.76 16.51
CA LEU A 781 42.02 4.01 16.37
C LEU A 781 41.67 3.31 17.69
N LYS A 782 40.46 3.52 18.20
CA LYS A 782 39.94 2.94 19.45
C LYS A 782 38.52 2.45 19.27
N ALA A 783 38.19 1.30 19.86
CA ALA A 783 36.80 0.91 20.11
C ALA A 783 36.29 1.67 21.33
N THR A 784 35.16 2.36 21.19
CA THR A 784 34.60 3.25 22.22
C THR A 784 33.39 2.65 22.93
N ASP A 785 32.62 1.80 22.25
CA ASP A 785 31.42 1.17 22.80
C ASP A 785 31.13 -0.18 22.13
N ALA A 786 30.32 -1.01 22.76
CA ALA A 786 29.76 -2.22 22.15
C ALA A 786 28.30 -2.38 22.57
N ILE A 787 27.38 -2.20 21.62
CA ILE A 787 25.94 -2.18 21.90
C ILE A 787 25.32 -3.48 21.43
N GLN A 788 24.73 -4.24 22.35
CA GLN A 788 23.98 -5.44 22.01
C GLN A 788 22.62 -5.07 21.43
N LYS A 789 22.34 -5.50 20.20
CA LYS A 789 21.09 -5.19 19.49
C LYS A 789 20.03 -6.28 19.72
N ASP A 790 20.47 -7.53 19.77
CA ASP A 790 19.67 -8.72 20.06
C ASP A 790 20.54 -9.83 20.70
N SER A 791 19.99 -11.03 20.94
CA SER A 791 20.71 -12.11 21.61
C SER A 791 21.94 -12.62 20.83
N ARG A 792 22.10 -12.31 19.54
CA ARG A 792 23.23 -12.75 18.70
C ARG A 792 23.91 -11.63 17.93
N THR A 793 23.44 -10.39 18.05
CA THR A 793 23.96 -9.26 17.29
C THR A 793 24.54 -8.19 18.22
N ILE A 794 25.81 -7.83 17.99
CA ILE A 794 26.53 -6.80 18.75
C ILE A 794 27.10 -5.77 17.77
N GLU A 795 26.89 -4.49 18.02
CA GLU A 795 27.46 -3.38 17.26
C GLU A 795 28.62 -2.76 18.04
N VAL A 796 29.86 -3.00 17.60
CA VAL A 796 31.06 -2.36 18.15
C VAL A 796 31.24 -0.99 17.50
N VAL A 797 31.34 0.05 18.30
CA VAL A 797 31.50 1.44 17.87
C VAL A 797 32.96 1.84 18.00
N PHE A 798 33.50 2.50 16.98
CA PHE A 798 34.87 3.00 16.94
C PHE A 798 34.87 4.54 16.88
N ASN A 799 35.99 5.15 17.26
CA ASN A 799 36.18 6.60 17.16
C ASN A 799 36.49 7.10 15.74
N LYS A 800 36.54 6.19 14.75
CA LYS A 800 36.88 6.47 13.34
C LYS A 800 36.13 5.51 12.42
N ALA A 801 35.94 5.91 11.17
CA ALA A 801 35.40 5.03 10.14
C ALA A 801 36.33 3.83 9.87
N ILE A 802 35.74 2.64 9.82
CA ILE A 802 36.44 1.37 9.60
C ILE A 802 36.36 1.02 8.12
N ALA A 803 37.49 0.69 7.50
CA ALA A 803 37.55 0.25 6.12
C ALA A 803 37.26 -1.25 5.99
N ASN A 804 37.81 -2.04 6.91
CA ASN A 804 37.62 -3.48 6.92
C ASN A 804 37.75 -4.05 8.32
N ALA A 805 36.97 -5.09 8.56
CA ALA A 805 36.98 -5.93 9.74
C ALA A 805 36.44 -7.31 9.34
N TYR A 806 36.99 -8.36 9.92
CA TYR A 806 36.68 -9.75 9.59
C TYR A 806 36.13 -10.48 10.82
N ASN A 807 35.41 -11.58 10.59
CA ASN A 807 34.92 -12.43 11.68
C ASN A 807 36.04 -13.01 12.54
N SER A 808 37.21 -13.32 11.95
CA SER A 808 38.40 -13.77 12.67
C SER A 808 39.03 -12.72 13.58
N ASP A 809 38.65 -11.45 13.43
CA ASP A 809 39.27 -10.35 14.17
C ASP A 809 38.76 -10.23 15.61
N PHE A 810 37.58 -10.82 15.90
CA PHE A 810 36.87 -10.67 17.16
C PHE A 810 36.64 -12.00 17.87
N ALA A 811 36.73 -11.99 19.19
CA ALA A 811 36.26 -13.05 20.07
C ALA A 811 35.19 -12.50 21.02
N VAL A 812 34.04 -13.18 21.12
CA VAL A 812 32.87 -12.75 21.90
C VAL A 812 32.49 -13.83 22.90
N ALA A 813 32.82 -13.65 24.19
CA ALA A 813 32.42 -14.51 25.32
C ALA A 813 32.40 -16.04 25.04
N GLY A 814 33.42 -16.57 24.36
CA GLY A 814 33.53 -18.01 24.04
C GLY A 814 32.66 -18.51 22.88
N THR A 815 31.90 -17.62 22.22
CA THR A 815 31.09 -17.90 21.04
C THR A 815 31.82 -17.50 19.76
N ARG A 816 31.52 -18.16 18.64
CA ARG A 816 32.14 -17.84 17.34
C ARG A 816 31.34 -16.76 16.62
N VAL A 817 32.06 -15.78 16.08
CA VAL A 817 31.49 -14.76 15.19
C VAL A 817 31.26 -15.38 13.81
N THR A 818 30.01 -15.43 13.36
CA THR A 818 29.62 -16.02 12.07
C THR A 818 29.69 -15.01 10.94
N SER A 819 29.43 -13.74 11.21
CA SER A 819 29.51 -12.67 10.21
C SER A 819 29.89 -11.35 10.83
N VAL A 820 30.58 -10.53 10.04
CA VAL A 820 30.92 -9.15 10.36
C VAL A 820 30.48 -8.27 9.21
N SER A 821 29.87 -7.13 9.54
CA SER A 821 29.58 -6.07 8.57
C SER A 821 30.02 -4.74 9.10
N VAL A 822 30.60 -3.92 8.23
CA VAL A 822 31.11 -2.58 8.56
C VAL A 822 30.20 -1.53 7.96
N SER A 823 29.90 -0.48 8.73
CA SER A 823 29.15 0.68 8.27
C SER A 823 29.66 1.93 8.99
N GLY A 824 30.46 2.75 8.28
CA GLY A 824 31.10 3.92 8.88
C GLY A 824 31.99 3.53 10.06
N ASN A 825 31.75 4.10 11.24
CA ASN A 825 32.49 3.80 12.46
C ASN A 825 31.94 2.61 13.28
N LYS A 826 30.99 1.85 12.72
CA LYS A 826 30.33 0.74 13.41
C LYS A 826 30.65 -0.59 12.74
N VAL A 827 30.93 -1.59 13.55
CA VAL A 827 31.13 -2.97 13.12
C VAL A 827 30.09 -3.85 13.80
N THR A 828 29.18 -4.42 13.01
CA THR A 828 28.16 -5.34 13.51
C THR A 828 28.67 -6.76 13.43
N LEU A 829 28.65 -7.45 14.57
CA LEU A 829 29.03 -8.84 14.76
C LEU A 829 27.75 -9.67 14.90
N LYS A 830 27.69 -10.82 14.23
CA LYS A 830 26.70 -11.87 14.53
C LYS A 830 27.39 -13.11 15.08
N THR A 831 26.79 -13.75 16.08
CA THR A 831 27.30 -14.95 16.74
C THR A 831 26.49 -16.20 16.37
N ASP A 832 27.10 -17.39 16.47
CA ASP A 832 26.38 -18.66 16.24
C ASP A 832 25.50 -19.10 17.41
N SER A 833 25.74 -18.59 18.62
CA SER A 833 24.91 -18.82 19.80
C SER A 833 24.52 -17.52 20.52
N ASP A 834 23.50 -17.63 21.39
CA ASP A 834 23.00 -16.49 22.16
C ASP A 834 24.06 -16.02 23.18
N VAL A 835 24.28 -14.71 23.26
CA VAL A 835 25.24 -14.05 24.16
C VAL A 835 24.51 -13.12 25.13
N SER A 836 24.98 -13.07 26.38
CA SER A 836 24.37 -12.24 27.43
C SER A 836 24.83 -10.79 27.36
N THR A 837 23.99 -9.85 27.79
CA THR A 837 24.42 -8.47 28.06
C THR A 837 25.59 -8.46 29.05
N GLY A 838 26.60 -7.61 28.82
CA GLY A 838 27.83 -7.56 29.61
C GLY A 838 28.91 -8.54 29.15
N SER A 839 28.68 -9.30 28.07
CA SER A 839 29.67 -10.20 27.48
C SER A 839 30.91 -9.44 27.02
N SER A 840 32.09 -10.01 27.21
CA SER A 840 33.35 -9.42 26.72
C SER A 840 33.51 -9.62 25.21
N ILE A 841 33.91 -8.55 24.53
CA ILE A 841 34.28 -8.49 23.13
C ILE A 841 35.75 -8.08 23.08
N SER A 842 36.56 -8.92 22.47
CA SER A 842 38.00 -8.70 22.37
C SER A 842 38.47 -8.82 20.93
N THR A 843 39.53 -8.08 20.58
CA THR A 843 40.23 -8.27 19.30
C THR A 843 41.38 -9.25 19.46
N VAL A 844 41.64 -10.05 18.43
CA VAL A 844 42.81 -10.94 18.40
C VAL A 844 44.09 -10.16 18.08
N SER A 845 45.25 -10.69 18.50
CA SER A 845 46.55 -10.01 18.45
C SER A 845 47.00 -9.58 17.05
N ASN A 846 46.60 -10.33 16.01
CA ASN A 846 46.90 -10.05 14.60
C ASN A 846 45.61 -9.80 13.81
N ASN A 847 44.71 -8.98 14.37
CA ASN A 847 43.47 -8.62 13.69
C ASN A 847 43.73 -7.79 12.42
N GLY A 848 42.83 -7.91 11.45
CA GLY A 848 42.85 -7.16 10.20
C GLY A 848 42.10 -5.82 10.26
N ILE A 849 41.64 -5.36 11.43
CA ILE A 849 40.81 -4.16 11.54
C ILE A 849 41.66 -2.92 11.23
N GLN A 850 41.22 -2.15 10.23
CA GLN A 850 41.89 -0.91 9.86
C GLN A 850 40.91 0.15 9.37
N THR A 851 41.31 1.42 9.47
CA THR A 851 40.57 2.56 8.91
C THR A 851 40.93 2.83 7.45
N PHE A 852 40.19 3.73 6.79
CA PHE A 852 40.49 4.17 5.43
C PHE A 852 41.82 4.91 5.29
N SER A 853 42.35 5.55 6.35
CA SER A 853 43.70 6.14 6.36
C SER A 853 44.81 5.12 6.69
N GLY A 854 44.44 3.87 7.01
CA GLY A 854 45.37 2.78 7.30
C GLY A 854 45.82 2.67 8.75
N HIS A 855 45.11 3.29 9.71
CA HIS A 855 45.33 2.98 11.12
C HIS A 855 44.87 1.57 11.43
N LYS A 856 45.72 0.78 12.09
CA LYS A 856 45.35 -0.53 12.65
C LYS A 856 45.01 -0.40 14.12
N ILE A 857 44.18 -1.30 14.63
CA ILE A 857 43.86 -1.37 16.05
C ILE A 857 44.69 -2.45 16.76
N GLY A 858 45.13 -2.14 17.97
CA GLY A 858 45.75 -3.12 18.87
C GLY A 858 44.73 -4.03 19.56
N ALA A 859 45.14 -4.63 20.67
CA ALA A 859 44.25 -5.42 21.52
C ALA A 859 43.18 -4.54 22.17
N VAL A 860 41.92 -4.92 21.99
CA VAL A 860 40.74 -4.30 22.59
C VAL A 860 40.10 -5.30 23.53
N ASN A 861 39.59 -4.82 24.65
CA ASN A 861 38.62 -5.52 25.49
C ASN A 861 37.52 -4.53 25.87
N ILE A 862 36.31 -4.77 25.42
CA ILE A 862 35.12 -3.98 25.75
C ILE A 862 33.98 -4.92 26.14
N THR A 863 33.01 -4.45 26.90
CA THR A 863 31.84 -5.25 27.29
C THR A 863 30.60 -4.75 26.58
N SER A 864 29.72 -5.67 26.18
CA SER A 864 28.45 -5.28 25.56
C SER A 864 27.53 -4.59 26.56
N VAL A 865 26.92 -3.49 26.15
CA VAL A 865 25.87 -2.77 26.88
C VAL A 865 24.53 -2.86 26.12
N GLY A 866 23.42 -2.55 26.80
CA GLY A 866 22.07 -2.55 26.22
C GLY A 866 21.21 -3.77 26.59
N GLN A 867 19.90 -3.67 26.35
CA GLN A 867 18.94 -4.72 26.69
C GLN A 867 18.42 -5.42 25.44
N VAL A 868 18.20 -6.73 25.55
CA VAL A 868 17.65 -7.56 24.47
C VAL A 868 16.18 -7.87 24.70
N ALA A 869 15.46 -8.14 23.61
CA ALA A 869 14.09 -8.64 23.66
C ALA A 869 14.01 -9.94 24.49
N PRO A 870 13.00 -10.09 25.37
CA PRO A 870 12.80 -11.34 26.09
C PRO A 870 12.51 -12.49 25.11
N LYS A 871 13.18 -13.63 25.31
CA LYS A 871 12.94 -14.88 24.59
C LYS A 871 12.70 -15.99 25.59
N VAL A 872 11.86 -16.97 25.28
CA VAL A 872 11.67 -18.14 26.17
C VAL A 872 13.00 -18.88 26.31
N SER A 873 13.44 -19.15 27.55
CA SER A 873 14.80 -19.62 27.86
C SER A 873 14.95 -21.13 27.94
N VAL A 874 13.86 -21.87 27.81
CA VAL A 874 13.84 -23.35 27.79
C VAL A 874 13.66 -23.87 26.37
N SER A 875 14.16 -25.08 26.11
CA SER A 875 13.89 -25.79 24.85
C SER A 875 12.43 -26.25 24.79
N ASN A 876 11.84 -26.26 23.60
CA ASN A 876 10.48 -26.74 23.35
C ASN A 876 10.29 -28.24 23.67
N ASP A 877 11.36 -29.03 23.64
CA ASP A 877 11.34 -30.45 24.02
C ASP A 877 11.18 -30.69 25.54
N LYS A 878 11.30 -29.65 26.38
CA LYS A 878 11.21 -29.77 27.84
C LYS A 878 9.79 -29.47 28.31
N GLU A 879 9.19 -30.40 29.04
CA GLU A 879 7.89 -30.18 29.67
C GLU A 879 7.96 -29.17 30.82
N LEU A 880 7.00 -28.25 30.87
CA LEU A 880 6.83 -27.29 31.95
C LEU A 880 6.00 -27.90 33.07
N VAL A 881 6.54 -27.93 34.28
CA VAL A 881 5.86 -28.56 35.43
C VAL A 881 4.64 -27.74 35.85
N GLN A 882 3.49 -28.39 35.88
CA GLN A 882 2.25 -27.83 36.41
C GLN A 882 2.04 -28.26 37.87
N THR A 883 1.94 -27.28 38.77
CA THR A 883 1.68 -27.48 40.20
C THR A 883 0.59 -26.51 40.67
N ASP A 884 -0.40 -27.01 41.41
CA ASP A 884 -1.54 -26.23 41.91
C ASP A 884 -2.21 -25.39 40.81
N ARG A 885 -2.32 -25.98 39.61
CA ARG A 885 -2.90 -25.40 38.39
C ARG A 885 -2.12 -24.22 37.82
N SER A 886 -0.88 -24.01 38.24
CA SER A 886 0.01 -22.98 37.72
C SER A 886 1.24 -23.57 37.05
N VAL A 887 1.76 -22.86 36.06
CA VAL A 887 3.01 -23.19 35.35
C VAL A 887 3.84 -21.93 35.13
N LYS A 888 5.17 -22.07 35.18
CA LYS A 888 6.12 -20.99 34.89
C LYS A 888 6.68 -21.13 33.48
N LEU A 889 6.56 -20.09 32.66
CA LEU A 889 7.22 -19.95 31.37
C LEU A 889 8.41 -18.99 31.53
N PRO A 890 9.66 -19.49 31.56
CA PRO A 890 10.84 -18.66 31.84
C PRO A 890 11.35 -17.95 30.59
N PHE A 891 11.87 -16.73 30.76
CA PHE A 891 12.47 -15.90 29.72
C PHE A 891 13.95 -15.61 29.98
N THR A 892 14.67 -15.20 28.94
CA THR A 892 16.10 -14.86 28.94
C THR A 892 16.42 -13.57 29.66
N THR A 893 15.43 -12.69 29.88
CA THR A 893 15.57 -11.40 30.56
C THR A 893 14.44 -11.20 31.58
N LYS A 894 14.66 -10.28 32.53
CA LYS A 894 13.63 -9.85 33.48
C LYS A 894 12.49 -9.17 32.72
N LEU A 895 11.25 -9.54 33.05
CA LEU A 895 10.05 -9.02 32.40
C LEU A 895 9.49 -7.82 33.16
N ASP A 896 8.92 -6.87 32.42
CA ASP A 896 8.20 -5.74 33.00
C ASP A 896 6.88 -6.20 33.64
N ASP A 897 6.70 -5.94 34.93
CA ASP A 897 5.54 -6.32 35.72
C ASP A 897 4.41 -5.27 35.74
N SER A 898 4.60 -4.12 35.08
CA SER A 898 3.59 -3.06 34.96
C SER A 898 2.51 -3.32 33.90
N ALA A 899 2.68 -4.35 33.06
CA ALA A 899 1.70 -4.70 32.03
C ALA A 899 0.40 -5.26 32.64
N SER A 900 -0.75 -4.94 32.03
CA SER A 900 -2.03 -5.46 32.50
C SER A 900 -2.09 -6.98 32.34
N VAL A 901 -2.70 -7.66 33.32
CA VAL A 901 -2.90 -9.12 33.31
C VAL A 901 -3.60 -9.59 32.03
N ALA A 902 -4.60 -8.84 31.56
CA ALA A 902 -5.30 -9.11 30.31
C ALA A 902 -4.39 -8.95 29.07
N GLY A 903 -3.52 -7.94 29.04
CA GLY A 903 -2.56 -7.73 27.96
C GLY A 903 -1.52 -8.85 27.87
N LEU A 904 -0.97 -9.27 29.03
CA LEU A 904 -0.06 -10.41 29.13
C LEU A 904 -0.71 -11.70 28.65
N ALA A 905 -1.96 -11.97 29.08
CA ALA A 905 -2.70 -13.15 28.67
C ALA A 905 -3.03 -13.15 27.16
N ALA A 906 -3.35 -11.98 26.60
CA ALA A 906 -3.64 -11.83 25.17
C ALA A 906 -2.43 -12.14 24.28
N ASN A 907 -1.21 -11.94 24.77
CA ASN A 907 0.04 -12.25 24.09
C ASN A 907 0.44 -13.72 24.08
N LEU A 908 -0.30 -14.56 24.81
CA LEU A 908 -0.13 -16.01 24.78
C LEU A 908 -1.21 -16.67 23.94
N HIS A 909 -0.84 -17.75 23.29
CA HIS A 909 -1.77 -18.74 22.72
C HIS A 909 -1.69 -19.98 23.58
N VAL A 910 -2.82 -20.35 24.18
CA VAL A 910 -2.91 -21.44 25.16
C VAL A 910 -4.00 -22.41 24.73
N LYS A 911 -3.67 -23.69 24.68
CA LYS A 911 -4.61 -24.77 24.33
C LYS A 911 -4.46 -25.93 25.28
N ARG A 912 -5.45 -26.81 25.33
CA ARG A 912 -5.26 -28.12 25.96
C ARG A 912 -4.49 -29.06 25.02
N ALA A 913 -3.59 -29.86 25.57
CA ALA A 913 -2.79 -30.79 24.80
C ALA A 913 -3.62 -31.95 24.21
N ASP A 914 -4.75 -32.29 24.82
CA ASP A 914 -5.70 -33.30 24.32
C ASP A 914 -6.69 -32.75 23.27
N LYS A 915 -6.73 -31.42 23.08
CA LYS A 915 -7.53 -30.71 22.08
C LYS A 915 -6.70 -29.64 21.38
N PRO A 916 -5.77 -30.02 20.48
CA PRO A 916 -4.77 -29.11 19.94
C PRO A 916 -5.30 -28.16 18.85
N SER A 917 -6.57 -28.26 18.45
CA SER A 917 -7.17 -27.39 17.44
C SER A 917 -7.16 -25.92 17.86
N ASP A 918 -6.95 -25.00 16.92
CA ASP A 918 -7.07 -23.55 17.18
C ASP A 918 -8.49 -23.13 17.56
N SER A 919 -9.51 -23.88 17.12
CA SER A 919 -10.91 -23.66 17.53
C SER A 919 -11.15 -23.89 19.02
N ASP A 920 -10.24 -24.63 19.68
CA ASP A 920 -10.30 -24.99 21.09
C ASP A 920 -9.32 -24.17 21.95
N ALA A 921 -8.83 -23.04 21.42
CA ALA A 921 -7.96 -22.14 22.17
C ALA A 921 -8.67 -21.60 23.43
N LEU A 922 -7.94 -21.59 24.54
CA LEU A 922 -8.44 -21.09 25.81
C LEU A 922 -8.57 -19.57 25.77
N ARG A 923 -9.62 -19.05 26.39
CA ARG A 923 -9.89 -17.61 26.49
C ARG A 923 -9.05 -17.00 27.61
N ALA A 924 -8.26 -15.99 27.24
CA ALA A 924 -7.49 -15.18 28.18
C ALA A 924 -8.40 -14.55 29.25
N ASP A 925 -7.94 -14.54 30.50
CA ASP A 925 -8.62 -14.02 31.70
C ASP A 925 -9.95 -14.69 32.09
N ILE A 926 -10.36 -15.71 31.32
CA ILE A 926 -11.51 -16.57 31.62
C ILE A 926 -11.00 -17.97 31.95
N ASP A 927 -10.35 -18.62 30.98
CA ASP A 927 -9.87 -20.00 31.10
C ASP A 927 -8.46 -20.07 31.74
N TYR A 928 -7.70 -18.98 31.70
CA TYR A 928 -6.40 -18.85 32.38
C TYR A 928 -6.05 -17.39 32.72
N LYS A 929 -5.25 -17.19 33.76
CA LYS A 929 -4.70 -15.89 34.18
C LYS A 929 -3.18 -15.89 34.09
N VAL A 930 -2.59 -14.72 33.85
CA VAL A 930 -1.14 -14.55 33.69
C VAL A 930 -0.62 -13.44 34.60
N LYS A 931 0.51 -13.67 35.25
CA LYS A 931 1.26 -12.63 35.97
C LYS A 931 2.76 -12.75 35.71
N VAL A 932 3.48 -11.67 35.94
CA VAL A 932 4.94 -11.65 35.88
C VAL A 932 5.51 -11.99 37.26
N GLU A 933 6.49 -12.90 37.30
CA GLU A 933 7.36 -13.15 38.44
C GLU A 933 8.82 -13.13 37.97
N ASP A 934 9.48 -11.98 38.14
CA ASP A 934 10.86 -11.74 37.71
C ASP A 934 11.07 -11.98 36.21
N ASN A 935 11.75 -13.06 35.80
CA ASN A 935 11.90 -13.45 34.40
C ASN A 935 10.88 -14.50 33.93
N ASN A 936 9.78 -14.73 34.67
CA ASN A 936 8.79 -15.75 34.36
C ASN A 936 7.41 -15.16 34.10
N LEU A 937 6.68 -15.75 33.16
CA LEU A 937 5.23 -15.66 33.13
C LEU A 937 4.64 -16.84 33.91
N VAL A 938 3.86 -16.54 34.94
CA VAL A 938 3.12 -17.54 35.71
C VAL A 938 1.71 -17.61 35.16
N ILE A 939 1.36 -18.74 34.57
CA ILE A 939 0.06 -19.00 33.93
C ILE A 939 -0.73 -19.91 34.86
N THR A 940 -1.94 -19.49 35.26
CA THR A 940 -2.83 -20.22 36.19
C THR A 940 -4.12 -20.60 35.49
N PHE A 941 -4.45 -21.89 35.42
CA PHE A 941 -5.56 -22.43 34.65
C PHE A 941 -6.86 -22.55 35.47
N GLN A 942 -7.99 -22.17 34.89
CA GLN A 942 -9.31 -22.11 35.54
C GLN A 942 -10.26 -23.30 35.20
N ASP A 943 -9.77 -24.39 34.59
CA ASP A 943 -10.58 -25.57 34.21
C ASP A 943 -11.32 -26.26 35.40
N ASN A 944 -12.53 -26.76 35.14
CA ASN A 944 -13.38 -27.51 36.07
C ASN A 944 -12.93 -28.96 36.30
N ASN A 945 -12.05 -29.51 35.45
CA ASN A 945 -11.44 -30.84 35.65
C ASN A 945 -9.89 -30.77 35.60
N PRO A 946 -9.25 -30.21 36.64
CA PRO A 946 -7.85 -29.80 36.58
C PRO A 946 -6.84 -30.95 36.61
N ASN A 947 -7.23 -32.18 36.97
CA ASN A 947 -6.28 -33.18 37.47
C ASN A 947 -5.59 -34.01 36.38
N ASN A 948 -6.02 -33.94 35.12
CA ASN A 948 -5.49 -34.81 34.06
C ASN A 948 -5.27 -34.09 32.72
N VAL A 949 -5.15 -32.76 32.75
CA VAL A 949 -5.02 -31.93 31.55
C VAL A 949 -3.62 -31.31 31.50
N ALA A 950 -2.90 -31.58 30.42
CA ALA A 950 -1.69 -30.85 30.03
C ALA A 950 -2.06 -29.75 29.03
N TYR A 951 -1.25 -28.70 28.94
CA TYR A 951 -1.50 -27.53 28.09
C TYR A 951 -0.35 -27.30 27.09
N LEU A 952 -0.67 -26.64 25.98
CA LEU A 952 0.26 -26.15 24.97
C LEU A 952 0.27 -24.62 25.04
N ILE A 953 1.45 -24.02 25.16
CA ILE A 953 1.64 -22.58 25.37
C ILE A 953 2.65 -22.05 24.35
N ASN A 954 2.32 -20.95 23.66
CA ASN A 954 3.32 -20.19 22.91
C ASN A 954 3.06 -18.68 22.99
N VAL A 955 4.12 -17.89 22.86
CA VAL A 955 4.04 -16.45 22.65
C VAL A 955 3.57 -16.19 21.22
N LYS A 956 2.58 -15.31 21.06
CA LYS A 956 2.05 -14.92 19.75
C LYS A 956 3.02 -14.02 18.99
N GLU A 957 2.81 -13.92 17.69
CA GLU A 957 3.42 -12.85 16.90
C GLU A 957 2.92 -11.48 17.38
N ASN A 958 3.80 -10.46 17.38
CA ASN A 958 3.51 -9.11 17.86
C ASN A 958 3.12 -9.03 19.35
N ALA A 959 3.79 -9.77 20.23
CA ALA A 959 3.54 -9.76 21.67
C ALA A 959 4.08 -8.49 22.37
N THR A 960 3.33 -7.38 22.29
CA THR A 960 3.71 -6.05 22.81
C THR A 960 3.62 -5.86 24.33
N PHE A 961 2.99 -6.77 25.06
CA PHE A 961 2.86 -6.74 26.53
C PHE A 961 3.91 -7.59 27.25
N ILE A 962 4.56 -8.52 26.55
CA ILE A 962 5.70 -9.27 27.10
C ILE A 962 6.97 -8.51 26.72
N ARG A 963 7.49 -7.70 27.63
CA ARG A 963 8.58 -6.75 27.35
C ARG A 963 9.67 -6.79 28.42
N ASN A 964 10.87 -6.33 28.05
CA ASN A 964 12.01 -6.25 28.96
C ASN A 964 11.75 -5.20 30.07
N ALA A 965 12.07 -5.53 31.32
CA ALA A 965 11.86 -4.65 32.48
C ALA A 965 12.69 -3.36 32.42
N ALA A 966 13.94 -3.45 31.96
CA ALA A 966 14.86 -2.31 31.91
C ALA A 966 14.71 -1.48 30.62
N GLU A 967 14.16 -2.07 29.56
CA GLU A 967 13.91 -1.39 28.29
C GLU A 967 12.55 -1.82 27.69
N PRO A 968 11.42 -1.23 28.14
CA PRO A 968 10.06 -1.65 27.77
C PRO A 968 9.72 -1.55 26.27
N SER A 969 10.56 -0.93 25.45
CA SER A 969 10.44 -0.90 23.98
C SER A 969 10.87 -2.22 23.31
N LYS A 970 11.50 -3.14 24.07
CA LYS A 970 11.95 -4.44 23.59
C LYS A 970 10.91 -5.52 23.90
N PHE A 971 10.13 -5.88 22.89
CA PHE A 971 9.03 -6.85 22.97
C PHE A 971 9.49 -8.27 22.63
N ALA A 972 8.86 -9.27 23.24
CA ALA A 972 9.11 -10.66 22.92
C ALA A 972 8.60 -11.00 21.51
N GLY A 973 9.38 -11.80 20.79
CA GLY A 973 8.96 -12.38 19.51
C GLY A 973 8.08 -13.62 19.69
N LYS A 974 7.51 -14.11 18.59
CA LYS A 974 6.81 -15.41 18.55
C LYS A 974 7.74 -16.52 19.07
N SER A 975 7.20 -17.39 19.93
CA SER A 975 7.94 -18.55 20.44
C SER A 975 7.48 -19.85 19.78
N ASP A 976 8.25 -20.91 19.99
CA ASP A 976 7.80 -22.29 19.81
C ASP A 976 6.65 -22.64 20.78
N VAL A 977 6.07 -23.83 20.58
CA VAL A 977 5.02 -24.38 21.45
C VAL A 977 5.63 -25.22 22.56
N TYR A 978 5.29 -24.88 23.80
CA TYR A 978 5.76 -25.56 25.02
C TYR A 978 4.62 -26.37 25.64
N ARG A 979 4.89 -27.62 26.00
CA ARG A 979 3.92 -28.51 26.64
C ARG A 979 4.09 -28.49 28.16
N THR A 980 2.99 -28.49 28.92
CA THR A 980 3.03 -28.69 30.37
C THR A 980 2.89 -30.16 30.76
N THR A 981 3.32 -30.53 31.97
CA THR A 981 2.87 -31.78 32.60
C THR A 981 1.39 -31.70 32.94
N VAL A 982 0.77 -32.84 33.31
CA VAL A 982 -0.53 -32.82 34.00
C VAL A 982 -0.40 -32.18 35.39
N ASN A 983 -1.49 -31.63 35.91
CA ASN A 983 -1.50 -30.95 37.19
C ASN A 983 -1.18 -31.88 38.36
N THR A 984 -0.26 -31.45 39.21
CA THR A 984 -0.01 -32.05 40.52
C THR A 984 -0.42 -31.06 41.61
N PHE A 985 -0.98 -31.53 42.73
CA PHE A 985 -1.24 -30.67 43.89
C PHE A 985 -0.08 -30.73 44.87
N GLY A 986 0.25 -29.58 45.48
CA GLY A 986 1.21 -29.52 46.58
C GLY A 986 0.76 -30.34 47.80
N GLU A 987 1.70 -30.62 48.70
CA GLU A 987 1.40 -31.31 49.96
C GLU A 987 0.40 -30.50 50.78
N ASN A 988 -0.73 -31.12 51.16
CA ASN A 988 -1.82 -30.57 51.97
C ASN A 988 -2.69 -29.44 51.37
N THR A 989 -2.43 -28.97 50.15
CA THR A 989 -3.28 -27.95 49.50
C THR A 989 -4.66 -28.54 49.13
N GLY A 990 -5.75 -27.90 49.56
CA GLY A 990 -7.13 -28.23 49.16
C GLY A 990 -7.78 -29.44 49.84
N VAL A 991 -7.16 -30.01 50.89
CA VAL A 991 -7.75 -31.13 51.64
C VAL A 991 -8.77 -30.59 52.66
N ILE A 992 -10.05 -30.90 52.48
CA ILE A 992 -11.11 -30.54 53.44
C ILE A 992 -11.21 -31.58 54.54
N ALA A 993 -11.08 -31.14 55.79
CA ALA A 993 -11.31 -31.96 56.98
C ALA A 993 -12.66 -31.62 57.64
N VAL A 994 -13.24 -32.60 58.34
CA VAL A 994 -14.46 -32.43 59.15
C VAL A 994 -14.10 -31.88 60.52
N ASP A 995 -14.87 -30.92 60.99
CA ASP A 995 -14.78 -30.38 62.34
C ASP A 995 -15.71 -31.14 63.32
N SER A 996 -16.99 -31.27 62.96
CA SER A 996 -17.98 -32.01 63.76
C SER A 996 -19.06 -32.69 62.92
N THR A 997 -19.70 -33.72 63.47
CA THR A 997 -20.84 -34.44 62.87
C THR A 997 -21.77 -34.91 63.97
N THR A 998 -22.98 -34.34 64.04
CA THR A 998 -23.92 -34.56 65.15
C THR A 998 -25.32 -34.86 64.66
N PHE A 999 -25.99 -35.83 65.29
CA PHE A 999 -27.43 -36.00 65.15
C PHE A 999 -28.19 -34.94 65.96
N VAL A 1000 -29.20 -34.37 65.35
CA VAL A 1000 -30.09 -33.38 65.96
C VAL A 1000 -31.51 -33.92 65.84
N ALA A 1001 -32.12 -34.26 66.97
CA ALA A 1001 -33.51 -34.72 67.02
C ALA A 1001 -34.46 -33.55 66.70
N ASP A 1002 -35.57 -33.88 66.05
CA ASP A 1002 -36.68 -32.95 65.87
C ASP A 1002 -37.37 -32.69 67.21
N ALA A 1003 -37.74 -31.44 67.47
CA ALA A 1003 -38.33 -31.03 68.74
C ALA A 1003 -39.57 -31.86 69.11
N GLY A 1004 -39.57 -32.46 70.31
CA GLY A 1004 -40.70 -33.24 70.84
C GLY A 1004 -40.75 -34.72 70.42
N LYS A 1005 -39.67 -35.25 69.80
CA LYS A 1005 -39.55 -36.66 69.39
C LYS A 1005 -38.35 -37.38 70.03
N GLU A 1006 -38.05 -37.09 71.29
CA GLU A 1006 -36.98 -37.72 72.07
C GLU A 1006 -37.39 -39.13 72.60
N GLY A 1007 -36.54 -40.16 72.46
CA GLY A 1007 -36.88 -41.57 72.80
C GLY A 1007 -37.11 -41.90 74.30
N LYS A 1008 -37.70 -43.08 74.62
CA LYS A 1008 -38.12 -43.55 75.98
C LYS A 1008 -37.55 -44.92 76.41
N ALA A 1009 -37.32 -45.18 77.71
CA ALA A 1009 -36.77 -46.44 78.29
C ALA A 1009 -37.85 -47.42 78.84
N ALA A 1010 -37.49 -48.70 79.06
CA ALA A 1010 -38.38 -49.81 79.48
C ALA A 1010 -38.37 -50.10 81.01
N THR A 1011 -39.49 -50.53 81.62
CA THR A 1011 -39.64 -50.75 83.09
C THR A 1011 -40.44 -52.01 83.50
N VAL A 1012 -40.36 -52.47 84.77
CA VAL A 1012 -41.16 -53.56 85.39
C VAL A 1012 -41.23 -53.45 86.93
N THR A 1013 -42.37 -53.77 87.57
CA THR A 1013 -42.58 -53.70 89.05
C THR A 1013 -43.12 -55.02 89.61
N ALA A 1014 -42.54 -55.55 90.70
CA ALA A 1014 -42.97 -56.78 91.38
C ALA A 1014 -42.45 -56.91 92.84
N ASP A 1015 -43.24 -57.56 93.72
CA ASP A 1015 -42.91 -57.91 95.11
C ASP A 1015 -42.28 -56.77 95.95
N GLY A 1016 -42.74 -55.53 95.73
CA GLY A 1016 -42.27 -54.34 96.43
C GLY A 1016 -40.99 -53.71 95.85
N LEU A 1017 -40.64 -54.03 94.60
CA LEU A 1017 -39.51 -53.45 93.85
C LEU A 1017 -39.92 -53.03 92.43
N THR A 1018 -39.44 -51.88 91.96
CA THR A 1018 -39.52 -51.45 90.55
C THR A 1018 -38.14 -51.42 89.91
N PHE A 1019 -38.01 -51.98 88.71
CA PHE A 1019 -36.80 -51.97 87.89
C PHE A 1019 -36.98 -51.14 86.62
N THR A 1020 -35.96 -50.36 86.24
CA THR A 1020 -35.95 -49.48 85.04
C THR A 1020 -34.67 -49.65 84.23
N ALA A 1021 -34.78 -49.84 82.91
CA ALA A 1021 -33.64 -49.98 82.00
C ALA A 1021 -32.85 -48.67 81.84
N LEU A 1022 -31.53 -48.76 81.80
CA LEU A 1022 -30.66 -47.58 81.67
C LEU A 1022 -30.62 -46.98 80.24
N ASN A 1023 -30.80 -47.80 79.21
CA ASN A 1023 -30.84 -47.33 77.82
C ASN A 1023 -32.27 -46.94 77.41
N LYS A 1024 -32.43 -45.83 76.68
CA LYS A 1024 -33.69 -45.42 76.03
C LYS A 1024 -33.77 -46.02 74.63
N GLY A 1025 -34.98 -46.26 74.12
CA GLY A 1025 -35.23 -46.85 72.81
C GLY A 1025 -35.81 -48.26 72.88
N THR A 1026 -36.24 -48.78 71.73
CA THR A 1026 -36.78 -50.15 71.60
C THR A 1026 -35.77 -51.23 72.01
N ALA A 1027 -34.47 -50.94 71.94
CA ALA A 1027 -33.38 -51.82 72.40
C ALA A 1027 -33.41 -52.14 73.91
N ALA A 1028 -34.18 -51.40 74.71
CA ALA A 1028 -34.30 -51.63 76.15
C ALA A 1028 -35.32 -52.72 76.53
N ASN A 1029 -36.21 -53.11 75.61
CA ASN A 1029 -37.28 -54.07 75.85
C ASN A 1029 -36.75 -55.51 75.96
N GLY A 1030 -37.29 -56.29 76.91
CA GLY A 1030 -36.99 -57.72 77.09
C GLY A 1030 -35.89 -58.04 78.11
N THR A 1031 -35.34 -57.04 78.81
CA THR A 1031 -34.28 -57.26 79.80
C THR A 1031 -34.83 -57.97 81.04
N GLU A 1032 -34.26 -59.11 81.43
CA GLU A 1032 -34.69 -59.89 82.60
C GLU A 1032 -33.95 -59.50 83.89
N VAL A 1033 -34.68 -59.49 84.99
CA VAL A 1033 -34.25 -59.26 86.37
C VAL A 1033 -34.52 -60.54 87.16
N LYS A 1034 -33.48 -61.15 87.76
CA LYS A 1034 -33.62 -62.44 88.48
C LYS A 1034 -33.20 -62.32 89.95
N LEU A 1035 -34.11 -62.65 90.86
CA LEU A 1035 -33.88 -62.77 92.30
C LEU A 1035 -33.93 -64.26 92.70
N VAL A 1036 -32.91 -64.79 93.38
CA VAL A 1036 -32.78 -66.23 93.68
C VAL A 1036 -32.32 -66.45 95.12
N VAL A 1037 -32.88 -67.43 95.85
CA VAL A 1037 -32.47 -67.73 97.23
C VAL A 1037 -31.16 -68.51 97.27
N ASN A 1038 -30.17 -68.05 98.06
CA ASN A 1038 -28.92 -68.76 98.34
C ASN A 1038 -28.46 -68.52 99.79
N GLU A 1039 -28.69 -69.50 100.66
CA GLU A 1039 -28.37 -69.39 102.10
C GLU A 1039 -26.86 -69.44 102.42
N ALA A 1040 -26.02 -69.97 101.51
CA ALA A 1040 -24.59 -70.18 101.76
C ALA A 1040 -23.74 -68.90 101.63
N GLN A 1041 -24.32 -67.80 101.14
CA GLN A 1041 -23.59 -66.54 100.91
C GLN A 1041 -23.29 -65.77 102.22
N GLY A 1042 -22.34 -64.83 102.21
CA GLY A 1042 -21.97 -64.08 103.42
C GLY A 1042 -23.01 -63.00 103.79
N ALA A 1043 -23.30 -62.08 102.86
CA ALA A 1043 -24.23 -60.97 103.05
C ALA A 1043 -25.71 -61.37 102.81
N ASN A 1044 -26.65 -60.50 103.20
CA ASN A 1044 -28.09 -60.76 102.97
C ASN A 1044 -28.43 -60.80 101.47
N VAL A 1045 -27.89 -59.88 100.68
CA VAL A 1045 -28.04 -59.86 99.22
C VAL A 1045 -26.66 -59.76 98.57
N VAL A 1046 -26.44 -60.57 97.54
CA VAL A 1046 -25.22 -60.57 96.73
C VAL A 1046 -25.62 -60.58 95.26
N VAL A 1047 -25.29 -59.52 94.52
CA VAL A 1047 -25.44 -59.50 93.07
C VAL A 1047 -24.21 -60.18 92.44
N ARG A 1048 -24.44 -61.24 91.66
CA ARG A 1048 -23.40 -61.90 90.87
C ARG A 1048 -23.96 -62.30 89.52
N ASN A 1049 -23.22 -61.98 88.46
CA ASN A 1049 -23.53 -62.36 87.07
C ASN A 1049 -24.95 -61.97 86.64
N GLY A 1050 -25.41 -60.77 86.99
CA GLY A 1050 -26.75 -60.27 86.64
C GLY A 1050 -27.89 -60.92 87.42
N VAL A 1051 -27.59 -61.81 88.38
CA VAL A 1051 -28.56 -62.46 89.26
C VAL A 1051 -28.39 -61.90 90.68
N ILE A 1052 -29.50 -61.51 91.28
CA ILE A 1052 -29.59 -60.97 92.63
C ILE A 1052 -29.83 -62.15 93.57
N ASN A 1053 -28.78 -62.62 94.25
CA ASN A 1053 -28.91 -63.75 95.18
C ASN A 1053 -29.28 -63.23 96.57
N ILE A 1054 -30.34 -63.76 97.18
CA ILE A 1054 -30.89 -63.29 98.45
C ILE A 1054 -30.88 -64.42 99.50
N LYS A 1055 -30.68 -64.10 100.78
CA LYS A 1055 -30.96 -65.03 101.89
C LYS A 1055 -32.44 -64.96 102.29
N ALA A 1056 -32.94 -65.97 102.98
CA ALA A 1056 -34.31 -65.95 103.54
C ALA A 1056 -34.59 -64.76 104.47
N ALA A 1057 -33.56 -64.19 105.10
CA ALA A 1057 -33.66 -63.01 105.94
C ALA A 1057 -33.47 -61.68 105.20
N ALA A 1058 -33.18 -61.69 103.89
CA ALA A 1058 -32.92 -60.47 103.13
C ALA A 1058 -34.18 -59.64 102.92
N THR A 1059 -34.04 -58.31 102.99
CA THR A 1059 -35.15 -57.38 102.74
C THR A 1059 -35.11 -56.80 101.33
N THR A 1060 -36.25 -56.27 100.85
CA THR A 1060 -36.32 -55.55 99.57
C THR A 1060 -35.40 -54.33 99.56
N GLN A 1061 -35.21 -53.65 100.70
CA GLN A 1061 -34.20 -52.59 100.83
C GLN A 1061 -32.78 -53.11 100.61
N ASP A 1062 -32.45 -54.29 101.13
CA ASP A 1062 -31.14 -54.92 100.88
C ASP A 1062 -30.95 -55.17 99.37
N VAL A 1063 -32.03 -55.49 98.63
CA VAL A 1063 -31.99 -55.65 97.17
C VAL A 1063 -31.78 -54.33 96.45
N VAL A 1064 -32.51 -53.26 96.80
CA VAL A 1064 -32.33 -51.93 96.18
C VAL A 1064 -30.90 -51.45 96.36
N ASN A 1065 -30.37 -51.54 97.58
CA ASN A 1065 -29.01 -51.09 97.86
C ASN A 1065 -27.99 -51.90 97.04
N ALA A 1066 -28.14 -53.22 97.02
CA ALA A 1066 -27.24 -54.08 96.26
C ALA A 1066 -27.33 -53.84 94.74
N VAL A 1067 -28.51 -53.55 94.19
CA VAL A 1067 -28.69 -53.22 92.76
C VAL A 1067 -28.16 -51.83 92.43
N TYR A 1068 -28.37 -50.84 93.31
CA TYR A 1068 -27.82 -49.51 93.15
C TYR A 1068 -26.28 -49.53 93.17
N ASP A 1069 -25.69 -50.28 94.10
CA ASP A 1069 -24.24 -50.44 94.19
C ASP A 1069 -23.69 -51.20 92.97
N ALA A 1070 -24.45 -52.16 92.43
CA ALA A 1070 -24.09 -52.92 91.24
C ALA A 1070 -24.62 -52.33 89.92
N LYS A 1071 -25.13 -51.08 89.90
CA LYS A 1071 -25.85 -50.52 88.73
C LYS A 1071 -25.01 -50.37 87.46
N GLU A 1072 -23.68 -50.34 87.57
CA GLU A 1072 -22.81 -50.34 86.39
C GLU A 1072 -22.71 -51.74 85.75
N ASP A 1073 -22.89 -52.79 86.55
CA ASP A 1073 -22.89 -54.19 86.11
C ASP A 1073 -24.29 -54.68 85.71
N LEU A 1074 -25.33 -53.89 85.98
CA LEU A 1074 -26.72 -54.20 85.68
C LEU A 1074 -27.25 -53.27 84.59
N LYS A 1075 -28.09 -53.82 83.68
CA LYS A 1075 -28.72 -53.03 82.61
C LYS A 1075 -29.94 -52.24 83.09
N PHE A 1076 -30.17 -52.23 84.39
CA PHE A 1076 -31.32 -51.64 85.03
C PHE A 1076 -30.96 -51.19 86.45
N VAL A 1077 -31.77 -50.28 86.98
CA VAL A 1077 -31.75 -49.86 88.38
C VAL A 1077 -32.98 -50.41 89.10
N ALA A 1078 -32.92 -50.52 90.42
CA ALA A 1078 -34.05 -50.92 91.26
C ALA A 1078 -34.42 -49.81 92.25
N GLU A 1079 -35.71 -49.69 92.54
CA GLU A 1079 -36.27 -48.77 93.53
C GLU A 1079 -37.30 -49.50 94.39
N LEU A 1080 -37.48 -49.06 95.64
CA LEU A 1080 -38.46 -49.63 96.56
C LEU A 1080 -39.87 -49.19 96.21
N ASP A 1081 -40.79 -50.14 96.19
CA ASP A 1081 -42.23 -49.91 96.05
C ASP A 1081 -42.92 -50.24 97.37
N GLY A 1082 -42.89 -49.29 98.31
CA GLY A 1082 -43.50 -49.40 99.64
C GLY A 1082 -42.52 -49.62 100.80
N ALA A 1083 -43.03 -50.11 101.94
CA ALA A 1083 -42.22 -50.39 103.13
C ALA A 1083 -41.35 -51.64 102.93
N SER A 1084 -40.13 -51.63 103.48
CA SER A 1084 -39.20 -52.75 103.39
C SER A 1084 -39.82 -54.04 103.94
N ALA A 1085 -39.80 -55.10 103.14
CA ALA A 1085 -40.33 -56.41 103.46
C ALA A 1085 -39.30 -57.49 103.12
N THR A 1086 -39.54 -58.73 103.53
CA THR A 1086 -38.66 -59.85 103.14
C THR A 1086 -38.71 -60.04 101.62
N ALA A 1087 -37.53 -60.00 100.98
CA ALA A 1087 -37.40 -60.15 99.53
C ALA A 1087 -37.79 -61.57 99.11
N LYS A 1088 -38.49 -61.68 97.97
CA LYS A 1088 -38.87 -62.97 97.38
C LYS A 1088 -38.06 -63.25 96.12
N ALA A 1089 -37.75 -64.51 95.91
CA ALA A 1089 -37.14 -64.95 94.66
C ALA A 1089 -38.17 -64.97 93.52
N GLY A 1090 -37.73 -64.60 92.32
CA GLY A 1090 -38.55 -64.45 91.12
C GLY A 1090 -37.74 -63.99 89.90
N THR A 1091 -38.33 -64.05 88.71
CA THR A 1091 -37.78 -63.48 87.46
C THR A 1091 -38.78 -62.48 86.87
N HIS A 1092 -38.34 -61.29 86.46
CA HIS A 1092 -39.19 -60.21 85.96
C HIS A 1092 -38.59 -59.58 84.69
N THR A 1093 -39.39 -59.21 83.69
CA THR A 1093 -38.90 -58.73 82.38
C THR A 1093 -39.35 -57.29 82.08
N LEU A 1094 -38.43 -56.41 81.70
CA LEU A 1094 -38.64 -54.98 81.39
C LEU A 1094 -39.29 -54.77 80.01
N THR A 1095 -40.29 -53.87 79.88
CA THR A 1095 -40.95 -53.55 78.58
C THR A 1095 -41.31 -52.05 78.43
N GLY A 1096 -41.50 -51.55 77.20
CA GLY A 1096 -42.09 -50.22 76.90
C GLY A 1096 -41.27 -49.09 76.20
N GLY A 1097 -40.11 -49.32 75.56
CA GLY A 1097 -39.28 -48.23 74.93
C GLY A 1097 -39.53 -47.86 73.44
N GLU A 1098 -39.20 -46.62 73.01
CA GLU A 1098 -39.44 -45.99 71.66
C GLU A 1098 -38.22 -45.16 71.10
N VAL A 1099 -37.99 -45.11 69.76
CA VAL A 1099 -36.85 -44.44 69.03
C VAL A 1099 -37.09 -42.97 68.57
N ALA A 1100 -36.03 -42.18 68.36
CA ALA A 1100 -36.07 -40.74 67.99
C ALA A 1100 -36.03 -40.46 66.45
N VAL A 1101 -36.43 -39.24 66.02
CA VAL A 1101 -36.47 -38.78 64.60
C VAL A 1101 -35.69 -37.46 64.44
N GLY A 1102 -34.91 -37.26 63.35
CA GLY A 1102 -34.15 -36.00 63.12
C GLY A 1102 -33.20 -35.96 61.90
N LYS A 1103 -32.15 -35.12 61.97
CA LYS A 1103 -31.15 -34.88 60.91
C LYS A 1103 -29.70 -34.94 61.42
N VAL A 1104 -28.75 -35.19 60.51
CA VAL A 1104 -27.31 -35.17 60.79
C VAL A 1104 -26.69 -33.90 60.19
N LYS A 1105 -26.05 -33.08 61.03
CA LYS A 1105 -25.32 -31.88 60.59
C LYS A 1105 -23.81 -32.14 60.57
N VAL A 1106 -23.16 -31.82 59.45
CA VAL A 1106 -21.70 -31.92 59.26
C VAL A 1106 -21.10 -30.53 59.11
N VAL A 1107 -20.11 -30.19 59.94
CA VAL A 1107 -19.36 -28.93 59.87
C VAL A 1107 -17.95 -29.21 59.35
N LEU A 1108 -17.50 -28.40 58.41
CA LEU A 1108 -16.23 -28.52 57.69
C LEU A 1108 -15.24 -27.45 58.16
N LYS A 1109 -13.95 -27.80 58.18
CA LYS A 1109 -12.87 -26.87 58.57
C LYS A 1109 -12.50 -25.87 57.48
N GLN A 1110 -12.92 -26.14 56.25
CA GLN A 1110 -12.64 -25.32 55.06
C GLN A 1110 -13.88 -25.30 54.18
N LYS A 1111 -13.98 -24.25 53.36
CA LYS A 1111 -15.12 -24.06 52.47
C LYS A 1111 -15.16 -25.14 51.40
N ALA A 1112 -16.33 -25.74 51.26
CA ALA A 1112 -16.67 -26.64 50.17
C ALA A 1112 -17.47 -25.89 49.10
N THR A 1113 -17.15 -26.16 47.85
CA THR A 1113 -17.93 -25.70 46.69
C THR A 1113 -18.98 -26.72 46.26
N ASN A 1114 -18.83 -27.99 46.65
CA ASN A 1114 -19.76 -29.07 46.34
C ASN A 1114 -19.65 -30.25 47.34
N VAL A 1115 -20.75 -30.98 47.54
CA VAL A 1115 -20.81 -32.23 48.31
C VAL A 1115 -21.58 -33.30 47.51
N ALA A 1116 -21.00 -34.50 47.39
CA ALA A 1116 -21.58 -35.60 46.63
C ALA A 1116 -21.41 -36.96 47.36
N ASN A 1117 -22.09 -38.00 46.87
CA ASN A 1117 -21.94 -39.39 47.32
C ASN A 1117 -22.19 -39.63 48.82
N VAL A 1118 -23.16 -38.93 49.41
CA VAL A 1118 -23.42 -38.98 50.86
C VAL A 1118 -24.11 -40.29 51.26
N LYS A 1119 -23.48 -41.04 52.18
CA LYS A 1119 -23.98 -42.31 52.73
C LYS A 1119 -23.82 -42.35 54.25
N ILE A 1120 -24.80 -42.89 54.96
CA ILE A 1120 -24.69 -43.18 56.41
C ILE A 1120 -25.00 -44.67 56.61
N ASN A 1121 -24.05 -45.40 57.20
CA ASN A 1121 -24.14 -46.86 57.39
C ASN A 1121 -24.50 -47.65 56.12
N GLY A 1122 -23.99 -47.21 54.96
CA GLY A 1122 -24.27 -47.83 53.66
C GLY A 1122 -25.61 -47.45 53.02
N LYS A 1123 -26.53 -46.79 53.74
CA LYS A 1123 -27.72 -46.17 53.13
C LYS A 1123 -27.34 -44.87 52.46
N GLU A 1124 -27.84 -44.66 51.25
CA GLU A 1124 -27.51 -43.51 50.41
C GLU A 1124 -28.56 -42.40 50.54
N TYR A 1125 -28.11 -41.16 50.65
CA TYR A 1125 -28.94 -39.95 50.75
C TYR A 1125 -28.66 -39.04 49.55
N LYS A 1126 -29.71 -38.61 48.84
CA LYS A 1126 -29.58 -37.85 47.59
C LYS A 1126 -30.60 -36.74 47.49
N GLY A 1127 -30.36 -35.85 46.53
CA GLY A 1127 -31.31 -34.79 46.18
C GLY A 1127 -31.58 -33.89 47.38
N THR A 1128 -32.85 -33.70 47.72
CA THR A 1128 -33.29 -32.83 48.82
C THR A 1128 -32.88 -33.31 50.20
N ASP A 1129 -32.42 -34.57 50.34
CA ASP A 1129 -31.98 -35.11 51.63
C ASP A 1129 -30.63 -34.53 52.08
N VAL A 1130 -29.83 -33.99 51.15
CA VAL A 1130 -28.49 -33.43 51.41
C VAL A 1130 -28.46 -31.97 50.97
N VAL A 1131 -28.16 -31.07 51.89
CA VAL A 1131 -28.13 -29.64 51.62
C VAL A 1131 -26.81 -29.04 52.08
N LEU A 1132 -25.99 -28.56 51.14
CA LEU A 1132 -24.81 -27.74 51.43
C LEU A 1132 -25.23 -26.31 51.76
N ASN A 1133 -24.68 -25.73 52.81
CA ASN A 1133 -24.89 -24.33 53.12
C ASN A 1133 -24.16 -23.45 52.09
N THR A 1134 -24.91 -22.88 51.14
CA THR A 1134 -24.35 -22.08 50.04
C THR A 1134 -23.87 -20.69 50.47
N ASN A 1135 -24.20 -20.23 51.68
CA ASN A 1135 -23.79 -18.90 52.15
C ASN A 1135 -22.31 -18.87 52.55
N ASP A 1136 -21.80 -19.94 53.16
CA ASP A 1136 -20.42 -20.02 53.64
C ASP A 1136 -19.64 -21.22 53.10
N GLY A 1137 -20.31 -22.29 52.65
CA GLY A 1137 -19.70 -23.54 52.22
C GLY A 1137 -19.09 -24.36 53.37
N LEU A 1138 -19.32 -24.00 54.64
CA LEU A 1138 -18.64 -24.58 55.80
C LEU A 1138 -19.44 -25.70 56.48
N SER A 1139 -20.64 -26.02 56.01
CA SER A 1139 -21.43 -27.12 56.58
C SER A 1139 -22.45 -27.67 55.59
N PHE A 1140 -22.84 -28.92 55.78
CA PHE A 1140 -23.98 -29.52 55.08
C PHE A 1140 -24.82 -30.37 56.04
N GLU A 1141 -26.12 -30.49 55.73
CA GLU A 1141 -27.07 -31.27 56.52
C GLU A 1141 -27.61 -32.46 55.72
N VAL A 1142 -27.85 -33.58 56.42
CA VAL A 1142 -28.44 -34.81 55.89
C VAL A 1142 -29.71 -35.13 56.68
N ASN A 1143 -30.88 -35.13 56.03
CA ASN A 1143 -32.14 -35.48 56.70
C ASN A 1143 -32.28 -37.01 56.79
N VAL A 1144 -32.40 -37.57 58.00
CA VAL A 1144 -32.35 -39.02 58.24
C VAL A 1144 -33.65 -39.61 58.80
N GLY A 1145 -34.63 -38.78 59.15
CA GLY A 1145 -35.91 -39.24 59.67
C GLY A 1145 -35.75 -40.12 60.91
N SER A 1146 -36.41 -41.28 60.94
CA SER A 1146 -36.38 -42.24 62.05
C SER A 1146 -35.25 -43.27 61.95
N ASP A 1147 -34.28 -43.07 61.06
CA ASP A 1147 -33.17 -44.02 60.88
C ASP A 1147 -32.21 -44.00 62.08
N GLU A 1148 -31.71 -45.17 62.47
CA GLU A 1148 -30.71 -45.31 63.53
C GLU A 1148 -29.32 -44.92 63.00
N VAL A 1149 -28.95 -43.65 63.21
CA VAL A 1149 -27.70 -43.07 62.67
C VAL A 1149 -26.62 -42.79 63.70
N ILE A 1150 -26.96 -42.71 65.00
CA ILE A 1150 -25.98 -42.40 66.06
C ILE A 1150 -24.96 -43.53 66.16
N GLY A 1151 -23.67 -43.18 66.19
CA GLY A 1151 -22.55 -44.11 66.19
C GLY A 1151 -22.22 -44.73 64.83
N LYS A 1152 -22.93 -44.37 63.75
CA LYS A 1152 -22.67 -44.88 62.39
C LYS A 1152 -21.72 -43.96 61.61
N GLU A 1153 -20.98 -44.53 60.66
CA GLU A 1153 -20.08 -43.78 59.77
C GLU A 1153 -20.88 -43.08 58.66
N LEU A 1154 -20.64 -41.77 58.48
CA LEU A 1154 -21.05 -40.98 57.32
C LEU A 1154 -19.88 -40.94 56.33
N ASN A 1155 -20.15 -41.10 55.04
CA ASN A 1155 -19.17 -41.01 53.96
C ASN A 1155 -19.67 -39.99 52.92
N ALA A 1156 -18.84 -39.01 52.54
CA ALA A 1156 -19.19 -37.99 51.55
C ALA A 1156 -17.95 -37.49 50.80
N ASP A 1157 -18.10 -37.12 49.53
CA ASP A 1157 -17.06 -36.46 48.75
C ASP A 1157 -17.27 -34.95 48.76
N VAL A 1158 -16.23 -34.19 49.11
CA VAL A 1158 -16.29 -32.73 49.28
C VAL A 1158 -15.25 -32.04 48.41
N THR A 1159 -15.67 -31.05 47.62
CA THR A 1159 -14.78 -30.31 46.70
C THR A 1159 -14.33 -28.99 47.31
N SER A 1160 -13.01 -28.72 47.33
CA SER A 1160 -12.42 -27.45 47.79
C SER A 1160 -12.39 -26.33 46.75
N GLU A 1161 -12.08 -25.12 47.18
CA GLU A 1161 -11.94 -23.94 46.32
C GLU A 1161 -10.81 -24.08 45.27
N VAL A 1162 -9.77 -24.86 45.55
CA VAL A 1162 -8.71 -25.19 44.57
C VAL A 1162 -9.09 -26.34 43.63
N GLY A 1163 -10.31 -26.89 43.78
CA GLY A 1163 -10.85 -27.97 42.95
C GLY A 1163 -10.41 -29.38 43.37
N ARG A 1164 -9.74 -29.53 44.52
CA ARG A 1164 -9.40 -30.85 45.06
C ARG A 1164 -10.61 -31.48 45.73
N ILE A 1165 -10.93 -32.72 45.34
CA ILE A 1165 -11.99 -33.52 45.96
C ILE A 1165 -11.38 -34.34 47.09
N THR A 1166 -12.00 -34.28 48.28
CA THR A 1166 -11.62 -35.05 49.45
C THR A 1166 -12.82 -35.87 49.94
N THR A 1167 -12.65 -37.18 50.05
CA THR A 1167 -13.62 -38.04 50.72
C THR A 1167 -13.48 -37.92 52.23
N ILE A 1168 -14.56 -37.55 52.91
CA ILE A 1168 -14.65 -37.47 54.38
C ILE A 1168 -15.44 -38.66 54.94
N LYS A 1169 -15.02 -39.17 56.11
CA LYS A 1169 -15.63 -40.33 56.77
C LYS A 1169 -15.89 -40.14 58.28
N PRO A 1170 -16.64 -39.12 58.72
CA PRO A 1170 -16.86 -38.92 60.16
C PRO A 1170 -17.88 -39.89 60.74
N THR A 1171 -17.73 -40.27 62.01
CA THR A 1171 -18.78 -40.96 62.77
C THR A 1171 -19.81 -39.96 63.27
N VAL A 1172 -21.10 -40.27 63.09
CA VAL A 1172 -22.21 -39.46 63.59
C VAL A 1172 -22.27 -39.58 65.12
N LYS A 1173 -22.09 -38.45 65.80
CA LYS A 1173 -22.18 -38.35 67.26
C LYS A 1173 -23.61 -38.12 67.72
#